data_AF-A0A926M256-F1
#
_entry.id   AF-A0A926M256-F1
#
_cell.length_a   1.000
_cell.length_b   1.000
_cell.length_c   1.000
_cell.angle_alpha   90.00
_cell.angle_beta   90.00
_cell.angle_gamma   90.00
#
_symmetry.space_group_name_H-M   'P 1'
#
loop_
_entity.id
_entity.type
_entity.pdbx_description
1 polymer ?
#
loop_
_entity_poly.entity_id
_entity_poly.type
_entity_poly.pdbx_seq_one_letter_code
_entity_poly.pdbx_strand_id
1 'polypeptide(L)'
;MTEKLLVPDIGDFENVEVIELLVKEGQEIKKNDPVVTIESDKSSVEIPSTVSGKIDSIKVKVGDKVSKGDLILNIFNSNQLSSESKIIPKDTENLIQEAENALKKTQKQKNQTNKEEKPKIIQVINDGDLDPIETNEWLESLSAVIEKDGNHRAHYLIKELINKAYMEGANIPYTQNTPYINTIPVNEEKKSSGDQNIERRIRSLIRWNAAAMVVRANKKFPELGGHIGTFASAATLYDVGMNHFWRAKNNKFGGDLVYFQGHSAPGMYARAFLEGRLNEKQLDSFRQEVKPGGLSSYPHPWLMPNFWQFPTVSMGLGPMLAIYQARYMKYLINRGLIKDEGRKVWAFLGDGEMDEPESLGAIGLAAREKLDNLIFVVNCNLQRLDGPVRGNGKIIQELEGIFRGTGWNVIKVIWGSYWDSLLANDKTGYLVKAMNETVDGEYQAMKARDGAYVRDKFFGKYPETKELVSSLSDKDIWRLNRGGHDPHKVYAAYDKASKNTGSPTVIIAKTIKGYGMGKSGESVNTTHQTKKLDVDDLMYYRDRFDVPLTDQQVKNIEYYKPDQNSPEIKYIKEKRLKLGGFIPERTTYAKPIKAPPKNIFDNMKESTGTKKMSTTMALVRMLTSLLRDKNVASRMVPIIPDEARTFGMEGFFQKIGIYAHEGQKYEPEDSAQLSSYREEKSGQVLEEGINEAGAMSSWIAAGTSYTNHDIEMIPIYLFYSMFGFQRIGDFAWAGADSQSRGFLIGATAGRTTLAGEGLQHQDGHSHLLASTIPNCVSYDPTFHYELAVIFREGLRRMHEKKENVFYYITTMNENYSHPDIPKDKLCEEGILKGMYKIREFNKYKKTKIQFLGSGTILREMIAGAEILQKEYQIDSEVWSVTSFNELRRNGLEIERYNLLNPDKEQKKSFVEECLGKTEGPILAASDYMRMNSDQIRPYVNKSFYSLGTDGFGRSDTRKNLRKFFEVDKEHVVTYGLSVLAKEQLIGSKYAKEAIKKYKIDTNKPMPTKL
;
A
#
# COMPACT_ATOMS: atom_id res chain seq x y z
N MET A 1 -8.25 -2.64 52.34
CA MET A 1 -9.11 -1.44 52.25
C MET A 1 -10.03 -1.61 51.05
N THR A 2 -11.27 -1.12 51.13
CA THR A 2 -12.21 -1.15 50.00
C THR A 2 -12.01 0.12 49.17
N GLU A 3 -11.45 -0.02 47.96
CA GLU A 3 -11.30 1.07 47.00
C GLU A 3 -12.54 1.17 46.10
N LYS A 4 -12.93 2.39 45.73
CA LYS A 4 -14.09 2.68 44.88
C LYS A 4 -13.62 2.90 43.45
N LEU A 5 -14.22 2.20 42.49
CA LEU A 5 -14.08 2.51 41.08
C LEU A 5 -15.23 3.43 40.65
N LEU A 6 -14.90 4.67 40.29
CA LEU A 6 -15.86 5.66 39.81
C LEU A 6 -15.82 5.75 38.27
N VAL A 7 -16.88 6.26 37.66
CA VAL A 7 -16.89 6.64 36.25
C VAL A 7 -15.85 7.76 36.03
N PRO A 8 -14.85 7.56 35.16
CA PRO A 8 -13.82 8.56 34.88
C PRO A 8 -14.39 9.73 34.07
N ASP A 9 -13.53 10.70 33.72
CA ASP A 9 -13.94 11.74 32.79
C ASP A 9 -14.21 11.15 31.41
N ILE A 10 -15.47 11.19 30.97
CA ILE A 10 -15.90 10.64 29.69
C ILE A 10 -16.07 11.74 28.63
N GLY A 11 -15.49 12.93 28.84
CA GLY A 11 -15.64 14.09 27.95
C GLY A 11 -16.98 14.81 28.16
N ASP A 12 -17.54 15.37 27.10
CA ASP A 12 -18.79 16.16 27.14
C ASP A 12 -20.07 15.32 27.35
N PHE A 13 -19.94 14.03 27.66
CA PHE A 13 -21.08 13.13 27.81
C PHE A 13 -21.57 13.06 29.27
N GLU A 14 -22.87 13.27 29.47
CA GLU A 14 -23.57 13.06 30.75
C GLU A 14 -24.69 12.01 30.56
N ASN A 15 -25.02 11.27 31.63
CA ASN A 15 -26.10 10.27 31.64
C ASN A 15 -25.97 9.17 30.57
N VAL A 16 -24.76 8.62 30.44
CA VAL A 16 -24.40 7.59 29.46
C VAL A 16 -24.85 6.21 29.96
N GLU A 17 -25.36 5.36 29.07
CA GLU A 17 -25.97 4.09 29.48
C GLU A 17 -24.94 2.95 29.59
N VAL A 18 -25.04 2.14 30.65
CA VAL A 18 -24.30 0.89 30.79
C VAL A 18 -24.91 -0.19 29.89
N ILE A 19 -24.18 -0.62 28.85
CA ILE A 19 -24.66 -1.61 27.88
C ILE A 19 -24.15 -3.02 28.14
N GLU A 20 -23.05 -3.18 28.88
CA GLU A 20 -22.47 -4.49 29.20
C GLU A 20 -21.74 -4.45 30.55
N LEU A 21 -21.97 -5.48 31.39
CA LEU A 21 -21.17 -5.77 32.59
C LEU A 21 -20.13 -6.83 32.24
N LEU A 22 -18.84 -6.49 32.36
CA LEU A 22 -17.73 -7.36 31.95
C LEU A 22 -17.13 -8.17 33.10
N VAL A 23 -17.56 -7.87 34.32
CA VAL A 23 -17.04 -8.47 35.54
C VAL A 23 -18.17 -9.01 36.42
N LYS A 24 -17.81 -9.93 37.32
CA LYS A 24 -18.72 -10.51 38.31
C LYS A 24 -18.21 -10.27 39.73
N GLU A 25 -19.12 -10.22 40.70
CA GLU A 25 -18.74 -10.15 42.10
C GLU A 25 -17.83 -11.33 42.48
N GLY A 26 -16.78 -11.04 43.26
CA GLY A 26 -15.75 -12.01 43.63
C GLY A 26 -14.68 -12.30 42.57
N GLN A 27 -14.76 -11.72 41.36
CA GLN A 27 -13.71 -11.84 40.34
C GLN A 27 -12.48 -11.01 40.71
N GLU A 28 -11.29 -11.55 40.45
CA GLU A 28 -10.02 -10.83 40.57
C GLU A 28 -9.74 -10.08 39.27
N ILE A 29 -9.43 -8.79 39.37
CA ILE A 29 -9.18 -7.90 38.23
C ILE A 29 -7.84 -7.17 38.39
N LYS A 30 -7.18 -6.88 37.28
CA LYS A 30 -5.96 -6.09 37.21
C LYS A 30 -6.27 -4.66 36.80
N LYS A 31 -5.33 -3.76 37.09
CA LYS A 31 -5.33 -2.42 36.52
C LYS A 31 -5.40 -2.52 34.99
N ASN A 32 -6.28 -1.72 34.38
CA ASN A 32 -6.64 -1.70 32.96
C ASN A 32 -7.58 -2.83 32.47
N ASP A 33 -8.00 -3.77 33.32
CA ASP A 33 -9.03 -4.73 32.92
C ASP A 33 -10.38 -4.02 32.74
N PRO A 34 -11.13 -4.30 31.66
CA PRO A 34 -12.39 -3.62 31.38
C PRO A 34 -13.49 -4.11 32.34
N VAL A 35 -14.29 -3.18 32.86
CA VAL A 35 -15.25 -3.42 33.94
C VAL A 35 -16.69 -3.32 33.46
N VAL A 36 -17.01 -2.21 32.79
CA VAL A 36 -18.31 -1.95 32.16
C VAL A 36 -18.09 -1.37 30.77
N THR A 37 -19.02 -1.61 29.86
CA THR A 37 -19.09 -0.87 28.61
C THR A 37 -20.22 0.15 28.72
N ILE A 38 -19.91 1.42 28.47
CA ILE A 38 -20.86 2.52 28.39
C ILE A 38 -21.04 2.96 26.94
N GLU A 39 -22.20 3.51 26.61
CA GLU A 39 -22.48 3.97 25.25
C GLU A 39 -23.21 5.32 25.20
N SER A 40 -22.68 6.22 24.37
CA SER A 40 -23.30 7.47 23.96
C SER A 40 -23.98 7.35 22.60
N ASP A 41 -24.53 8.45 22.09
CA ASP A 41 -25.10 8.54 20.74
C ASP A 41 -24.04 8.43 19.62
N LYS A 42 -22.76 8.56 19.96
CA LYS A 42 -21.63 8.58 19.01
C LYS A 42 -20.71 7.38 19.13
N SER A 43 -20.46 6.86 20.33
CA SER A 43 -19.50 5.78 20.53
C SER A 43 -19.77 4.92 21.76
N SER A 44 -19.19 3.71 21.77
CA SER A 44 -19.20 2.81 22.92
C SER A 44 -17.78 2.70 23.48
N VAL A 45 -17.61 2.86 24.79
CA VAL A 45 -16.31 2.87 25.46
C VAL A 45 -16.32 1.91 26.65
N GLU A 46 -15.26 1.10 26.79
CA GLU A 46 -15.04 0.28 27.99
C GLU A 46 -14.38 1.12 29.08
N ILE A 47 -14.93 1.10 30.30
CA ILE A 47 -14.30 1.70 31.47
C ILE A 47 -13.33 0.67 32.07
N PRO A 48 -12.01 0.94 32.09
CA PRO A 48 -11.03 0.08 32.71
C PRO A 48 -10.99 0.26 34.24
N SER A 49 -10.55 -0.79 34.94
CA SER A 49 -10.24 -0.69 36.36
C SER A 49 -8.98 0.16 36.57
N THR A 50 -9.04 1.15 37.46
CA THR A 50 -7.87 1.96 37.82
C THR A 50 -6.93 1.27 38.81
N VAL A 51 -7.39 0.19 39.45
CA VAL A 51 -6.69 -0.54 40.51
C VAL A 51 -6.81 -2.06 40.33
N SER A 52 -5.98 -2.84 41.02
CA SER A 52 -6.06 -4.31 41.01
C SER A 52 -6.63 -4.82 42.33
N GLY A 53 -7.40 -5.91 42.30
CA GLY A 53 -7.94 -6.53 43.51
C GLY A 53 -9.15 -7.42 43.21
N LYS A 54 -9.81 -7.89 44.28
CA LYS A 54 -11.00 -8.73 44.17
C LYS A 54 -12.27 -7.88 44.26
N ILE A 55 -13.20 -8.03 43.33
CA ILE A 55 -14.46 -7.26 43.34
C ILE A 55 -15.30 -7.66 44.57
N ASP A 56 -15.59 -6.68 45.42
CA ASP A 56 -16.44 -6.84 46.59
C ASP A 56 -17.93 -6.77 46.21
N SER A 57 -18.35 -5.67 45.57
CA SER A 57 -19.75 -5.47 45.17
C SER A 57 -19.87 -4.57 43.94
N ILE A 58 -20.79 -4.91 43.04
CA ILE A 58 -21.10 -4.12 41.83
C ILE A 58 -22.29 -3.21 42.14
N LYS A 59 -22.22 -1.92 41.77
CA LYS A 59 -23.23 -0.89 42.11
C LYS A 59 -24.05 -0.40 40.92
N VAL A 60 -23.74 -0.86 39.71
CA VAL A 60 -24.47 -0.55 38.49
C VAL A 60 -24.98 -1.83 37.81
N LYS A 61 -26.08 -1.74 37.08
CA LYS A 61 -26.62 -2.81 36.23
C LYS A 61 -26.73 -2.35 34.78
N VAL A 62 -26.82 -3.31 33.86
CA VAL A 62 -27.11 -3.02 32.45
C VAL A 62 -28.43 -2.26 32.35
N GLY A 63 -28.42 -1.13 31.64
CA GLY A 63 -29.54 -0.19 31.54
C GLY A 63 -29.49 1.02 32.47
N ASP A 64 -28.59 1.04 33.46
CA ASP A 64 -28.39 2.22 34.30
C ASP A 64 -27.72 3.34 33.50
N LYS A 65 -28.04 4.58 33.85
CA LYS A 65 -27.38 5.78 33.32
C LYS A 65 -26.38 6.29 34.34
N VAL A 66 -25.16 6.56 33.88
CA VAL A 66 -24.06 6.98 34.72
C VAL A 66 -23.37 8.22 34.14
N SER A 67 -22.83 9.05 35.02
CA SER A 67 -22.08 10.26 34.72
C SER A 67 -20.72 10.23 35.42
N LYS A 68 -19.81 11.12 35.01
CA LYS A 68 -18.50 11.28 35.65
C LYS A 68 -18.65 11.36 37.19
N GLY A 69 -17.92 10.51 37.91
CA GLY A 69 -17.93 10.44 39.37
C GLY A 69 -18.90 9.43 39.98
N ASP A 70 -19.81 8.83 39.21
CA ASP A 70 -20.73 7.80 39.71
C ASP A 70 -19.98 6.51 40.11
N LEU A 71 -20.44 5.83 41.16
CA LEU A 71 -19.81 4.61 41.66
C LEU A 71 -20.18 3.38 40.83
N ILE A 72 -19.18 2.72 40.23
CA ILE A 72 -19.37 1.50 39.43
C ILE A 72 -19.32 0.26 40.31
N LEU A 73 -18.23 0.08 41.07
CA LEU A 73 -18.03 -1.08 41.95
C LEU A 73 -17.02 -0.79 43.06
N ASN A 74 -17.01 -1.67 44.06
CA ASN A 74 -16.07 -1.70 45.17
C ASN A 74 -15.05 -2.83 44.98
N ILE A 75 -13.78 -2.57 45.25
CA ILE A 75 -12.67 -3.53 45.11
C ILE A 75 -11.99 -3.72 46.46
N PHE A 76 -11.81 -4.97 46.86
CA PHE A 76 -11.04 -5.35 48.05
C PHE A 76 -9.58 -5.55 47.67
N ASN A 77 -8.70 -4.70 48.20
CA ASN A 77 -7.26 -4.81 48.02
C ASN A 77 -6.62 -5.37 49.30
N SER A 78 -5.99 -6.56 49.21
CA SER A 78 -5.36 -7.26 50.33
C SER A 78 -3.88 -6.89 50.53
N ASN A 79 -3.30 -6.03 49.68
CA ASN A 79 -1.89 -5.65 49.77
C ASN A 79 -1.72 -4.15 50.03
N GLN A 80 -1.82 -3.75 51.29
CA GLN A 80 -1.08 -2.59 51.82
C GLN A 80 -0.82 -2.79 53.32
N LEU A 81 0.38 -3.26 53.63
CA LEU A 81 1.04 -3.06 54.92
C LEU A 81 2.42 -2.45 54.63
N SER A 82 2.78 -1.47 55.46
CA SER A 82 4.01 -0.66 55.57
C SER A 82 4.32 0.35 54.45
N SER A 83 3.83 1.57 54.63
CA SER A 83 4.63 2.78 54.40
C SER A 83 5.69 2.88 55.49
N GLU A 84 6.90 2.39 55.23
CA GLU A 84 8.10 2.80 55.96
C GLU A 84 8.91 3.76 55.10
N SER A 85 9.08 4.96 55.64
CA SER A 85 10.08 5.95 55.24
C SER A 85 11.47 5.31 55.24
N LYS A 86 11.99 4.98 54.06
CA LYS A 86 13.42 4.67 53.88
C LYS A 86 14.18 5.90 53.42
N ILE A 87 14.96 6.38 54.38
CA ILE A 87 16.10 7.29 54.29
C ILE A 87 16.94 6.99 53.04
N ILE A 88 17.29 8.06 52.34
CA ILE A 88 18.23 8.12 51.22
C ILE A 88 19.61 7.58 51.67
N PRO A 89 20.15 6.50 51.05
CA PRO A 89 21.53 6.09 51.27
C PRO A 89 22.50 7.03 50.55
N LYS A 90 23.50 7.51 51.28
CA LYS A 90 24.50 8.49 50.86
C LYS A 90 25.72 7.85 50.16
N ASP A 91 25.49 6.82 49.34
CA ASP A 91 26.56 6.07 48.65
C ASP A 91 26.32 5.88 47.14
N THR A 92 25.34 6.58 46.56
CA THR A 92 25.07 6.53 45.10
C THR A 92 25.74 7.66 44.31
N GLU A 93 26.52 8.54 44.97
CA GLU A 93 27.32 9.59 44.31
C GLU A 93 28.76 9.12 43.96
N ASN A 94 29.32 8.13 44.65
CA ASN A 94 30.69 7.66 44.39
C ASN A 94 30.80 6.61 43.25
N LEU A 95 29.71 5.91 42.90
CA LEU A 95 29.71 4.93 41.80
C LEU A 95 29.50 5.58 40.42
N ILE A 96 28.97 6.79 40.37
CA ILE A 96 28.82 7.58 39.12
C ILE A 96 30.16 8.25 38.75
N GLN A 97 31.00 8.58 39.74
CA GLN A 97 32.29 9.23 39.51
C GLN A 97 33.46 8.26 39.21
N GLU A 98 33.32 6.97 39.55
CA GLU A 98 34.26 5.92 39.14
C GLU A 98 33.95 5.36 37.73
N ALA A 99 32.69 5.39 37.28
CA ALA A 99 32.30 5.02 35.92
C ALA A 99 32.73 6.08 34.87
N GLU A 100 32.80 7.36 35.23
CA GLU A 100 33.29 8.44 34.35
C GLU A 100 34.83 8.49 34.23
N ASN A 101 35.57 7.92 35.18
CA ASN A 101 37.04 7.85 35.14
C ASN A 101 37.59 6.60 34.44
N ALA A 102 36.79 5.54 34.30
CA ALA A 102 37.13 4.34 33.51
C ALA A 102 37.03 4.56 31.98
N LEU A 103 36.30 5.60 31.54
CA LEU A 103 36.16 5.99 30.12
C LEU A 103 37.30 6.89 29.61
N LYS A 104 38.26 7.31 30.45
CA LYS A 104 39.37 8.22 30.08
C LYS A 104 40.77 7.61 30.00
N LYS A 105 40.95 6.29 30.12
CA LYS A 105 42.28 5.64 30.08
C LYS A 105 42.34 4.37 29.20
N THR A 106 41.95 4.46 27.93
CA THR A 106 42.41 3.47 26.93
C THR A 106 42.59 4.07 25.53
N GLN A 107 43.49 5.05 25.39
CA GLN A 107 44.12 5.35 24.10
C GLN A 107 45.60 5.65 24.32
N LYS A 108 46.43 4.62 24.17
CA LYS A 108 47.84 4.74 23.77
C LYS A 108 48.38 3.33 23.49
N GLN A 109 48.27 2.90 22.24
CA GLN A 109 49.32 2.06 21.67
C GLN A 109 49.43 2.27 20.16
N LYS A 110 50.68 2.46 19.77
CA LYS A 110 51.24 2.77 18.46
C LYS A 110 50.69 1.84 17.37
N ASN A 111 50.19 2.43 16.29
CA ASN A 111 50.26 1.81 14.97
C ASN A 111 51.12 2.67 14.05
N GLN A 112 52.07 1.98 13.42
CA GLN A 112 53.05 2.51 12.49
C GLN A 112 52.34 3.17 11.31
N THR A 113 52.80 4.37 10.98
CA THR A 113 52.42 5.13 9.79
C THR A 113 52.92 4.39 8.55
N ASN A 114 52.04 3.63 7.91
CA ASN A 114 52.13 3.44 6.46
C ASN A 114 51.71 4.77 5.82
N LYS A 115 52.58 5.34 4.99
CA LYS A 115 52.26 6.48 4.11
C LYS A 115 51.19 6.01 3.12
N GLU A 116 49.93 6.24 3.45
CA GLU A 116 48.84 6.23 2.47
C GLU A 116 48.86 7.57 1.72
N GLU A 117 48.78 7.49 0.40
CA GLU A 117 48.80 8.65 -0.50
C GLU A 117 47.58 9.57 -0.28
N LYS A 118 47.85 10.86 -0.37
CA LYS A 118 46.95 11.99 -0.11
C LYS A 118 45.60 11.87 -0.88
N PRO A 119 44.45 12.16 -0.25
CA PRO A 119 43.23 12.43 -1.01
C PRO A 119 43.40 13.74 -1.79
N LYS A 120 43.27 13.68 -3.12
CA LYS A 120 43.29 14.86 -3.99
C LYS A 120 41.89 15.48 -4.00
N ILE A 121 41.76 16.67 -3.42
CA ILE A 121 40.53 17.49 -3.42
C ILE A 121 40.28 17.99 -4.85
N ILE A 122 39.05 17.81 -5.35
CA ILE A 122 38.62 18.37 -6.63
C ILE A 122 37.98 19.72 -6.33
N GLN A 123 38.64 20.83 -6.69
CA GLN A 123 38.07 22.17 -6.60
C GLN A 123 37.06 22.40 -7.74
N VAL A 124 35.97 23.14 -7.50
CA VAL A 124 35.00 23.55 -8.53
C VAL A 124 35.12 25.07 -8.70
N ILE A 125 35.47 25.53 -9.90
CA ILE A 125 35.65 26.96 -10.20
C ILE A 125 34.30 27.64 -10.44
N ASN A 126 34.14 28.87 -9.94
CA ASN A 126 32.99 29.74 -10.20
C ASN A 126 33.45 31.05 -10.88
N ASP A 127 32.97 31.34 -12.08
CA ASP A 127 33.38 32.53 -12.86
C ASP A 127 32.61 33.75 -12.34
N GLY A 128 33.10 34.33 -11.24
CA GLY A 128 32.48 35.49 -10.58
C GLY A 128 32.96 35.75 -9.16
N ASP A 129 34.05 35.09 -8.73
CA ASP A 129 34.63 35.31 -7.41
C ASP A 129 35.31 36.69 -7.34
N LEU A 130 34.83 37.53 -6.41
CA LEU A 130 35.34 38.90 -6.22
C LEU A 130 36.72 38.90 -5.56
N ASP A 131 37.00 37.91 -4.70
CA ASP A 131 38.29 37.74 -4.04
C ASP A 131 38.65 36.23 -3.90
N PRO A 132 39.34 35.68 -4.91
CA PRO A 132 39.76 34.28 -4.90
C PRO A 132 40.71 33.89 -3.76
N ILE A 133 41.43 34.86 -3.17
CA ILE A 133 42.36 34.59 -2.07
C ILE A 133 41.56 34.31 -0.81
N GLU A 134 40.62 35.20 -0.47
CA GLU A 134 39.72 35.01 0.67
C GLU A 134 38.93 33.69 0.54
N THR A 135 38.34 33.44 -0.64
CA THR A 135 37.61 32.19 -0.88
C THR A 135 38.49 30.95 -0.65
N ASN A 136 39.75 30.97 -1.11
CA ASN A 136 40.66 29.85 -0.89
C ASN A 136 41.04 29.67 0.59
N GLU A 137 41.21 30.75 1.37
CA GLU A 137 41.45 30.66 2.81
C GLU A 137 40.28 29.98 3.55
N TRP A 138 39.03 30.29 3.18
CA TRP A 138 37.85 29.63 3.73
C TRP A 138 37.78 28.15 3.37
N LEU A 139 38.10 27.79 2.12
CA LEU A 139 38.14 26.40 1.66
C LEU A 139 39.26 25.59 2.33
N GLU A 140 40.43 26.18 2.50
CA GLU A 140 41.56 25.58 3.23
C GLU A 140 41.23 25.38 4.71
N SER A 141 40.58 26.36 5.34
CA SER A 141 40.10 26.27 6.73
C SER A 141 39.12 25.11 6.92
N LEU A 142 38.13 24.99 6.02
CA LEU A 142 37.19 23.86 6.03
C LEU A 142 37.92 22.52 5.84
N SER A 143 38.86 22.46 4.90
CA SER A 143 39.66 21.27 4.62
C SER A 143 40.48 20.85 5.84
N ALA A 144 41.12 21.81 6.52
CA ALA A 144 41.90 21.56 7.74
C ALA A 144 41.03 21.00 8.88
N VAL A 145 39.78 21.48 9.02
CA VAL A 145 38.82 20.93 9.99
C VAL A 145 38.44 19.49 9.63
N ILE A 146 38.17 19.21 8.36
CA ILE A 146 37.84 17.84 7.90
C ILE A 146 39.00 16.90 8.19
N GLU A 147 40.24 17.33 7.91
CA GLU A 147 41.44 16.53 8.16
C GLU A 147 41.70 16.26 9.63
N LYS A 148 41.50 17.27 10.49
CA LYS A 148 41.85 17.19 11.91
C LYS A 148 40.73 16.62 12.78
N ASP A 149 39.51 17.12 12.60
CA ASP A 149 38.37 16.89 13.49
C ASP A 149 37.21 16.13 12.80
N GLY A 150 37.33 15.89 11.48
CA GLY A 150 36.42 15.05 10.72
C GLY A 150 35.15 15.72 10.18
N ASN A 151 34.43 14.99 9.32
CA ASN A 151 33.24 15.46 8.59
C ASN A 151 32.12 15.98 9.51
N HIS A 152 31.92 15.38 10.69
CA HIS A 152 30.88 15.82 11.63
C HIS A 152 31.14 17.24 12.15
N ARG A 153 32.40 17.59 12.44
CA ARG A 153 32.76 18.93 12.89
C ARG A 153 32.63 19.95 11.77
N ALA A 154 33.05 19.60 10.57
CA ALA A 154 32.89 20.44 9.39
C ALA A 154 31.41 20.74 9.10
N HIS A 155 30.52 19.74 9.14
CA HIS A 155 29.08 19.95 9.00
C HIS A 155 28.50 20.87 10.08
N TYR A 156 28.93 20.71 11.33
CA TYR A 156 28.52 21.60 12.41
C TYR A 156 28.92 23.06 12.11
N LEU A 157 30.16 23.31 11.73
CA LEU A 157 30.64 24.67 11.43
C LEU A 157 29.90 25.30 10.25
N ILE A 158 29.67 24.54 9.16
CA ILE A 158 28.90 25.00 8.01
C ILE A 158 27.46 25.38 8.44
N LYS A 159 26.82 24.53 9.26
CA LYS A 159 25.48 24.81 9.78
C LYS A 159 25.45 26.12 10.59
N GLU A 160 26.42 26.32 11.47
CA GLU A 160 26.51 27.54 12.27
C GLU A 160 26.79 28.78 11.42
N LEU A 161 27.64 28.68 10.39
CA LEU A 161 27.88 29.76 9.42
C LEU A 161 26.61 30.11 8.63
N ILE A 162 25.83 29.12 8.20
CA ILE A 162 24.54 29.32 7.54
C ILE A 162 23.53 29.99 8.48
N ASN A 163 23.41 29.50 9.72
CA ASN A 163 22.53 30.10 10.73
C ASN A 163 22.90 31.57 10.97
N LYS A 164 24.19 31.85 11.12
CA LYS A 164 24.72 33.21 11.30
C LYS A 164 24.41 34.07 10.08
N ALA A 165 24.62 33.58 8.87
CA ALA A 165 24.30 34.30 7.63
C ALA A 165 22.79 34.63 7.52
N TYR A 166 21.89 33.73 7.90
CA TYR A 166 20.44 34.03 7.96
C TYR A 166 20.12 35.11 9.00
N MET A 167 20.75 35.06 10.19
CA MET A 167 20.57 36.09 11.23
C MET A 167 21.08 37.47 10.79
N GLU A 168 22.13 37.52 9.97
CA GLU A 168 22.69 38.75 9.39
C GLU A 168 21.97 39.21 8.11
N GLY A 169 20.89 38.53 7.70
CA GLY A 169 20.06 38.93 6.55
C GLY A 169 20.60 38.54 5.17
N ALA A 170 21.62 37.68 5.09
CA ALA A 170 22.11 37.17 3.82
C ALA A 170 21.14 36.16 3.21
N ASN A 171 20.80 36.36 1.93
CA ASN A 171 19.97 35.41 1.17
C ASN A 171 20.87 34.32 0.57
N ILE A 172 21.11 33.23 1.31
CA ILE A 172 21.91 32.11 0.82
C ILE A 172 21.09 31.33 -0.22
N PRO A 173 21.53 31.23 -1.49
CA PRO A 173 20.86 30.39 -2.47
C PRO A 173 20.96 28.94 -2.00
N TYR A 174 19.80 28.37 -1.67
CA TYR A 174 19.70 27.02 -1.19
C TYR A 174 20.04 26.04 -2.32
N THR A 175 21.22 25.44 -2.30
CA THR A 175 21.57 24.34 -3.21
C THR A 175 21.71 23.05 -2.42
N GLN A 176 20.72 22.17 -2.53
CA GLN A 176 20.80 20.80 -2.01
C GLN A 176 21.59 19.86 -2.94
N ASN A 177 22.08 20.38 -4.07
CA ASN A 177 22.76 19.59 -5.07
C ASN A 177 24.25 19.51 -4.77
N THR A 178 24.81 18.31 -4.88
CA THR A 178 26.26 18.12 -4.85
C THR A 178 26.82 18.11 -6.29
N PRO A 179 28.15 18.27 -6.49
CA PRO A 179 28.74 18.19 -7.82
C PRO A 179 28.32 16.91 -8.57
N TYR A 180 28.23 16.99 -9.90
CA TYR A 180 27.73 15.93 -10.78
C TYR A 180 28.76 14.80 -10.99
N ILE A 181 29.20 14.23 -9.88
CA ILE A 181 30.14 13.10 -9.75
C ILE A 181 29.58 12.04 -8.79
N ASN A 182 30.32 10.94 -8.61
CA ASN A 182 29.94 9.88 -7.67
C ASN A 182 29.94 10.40 -6.23
N THR A 183 28.96 9.98 -5.42
CA THR A 183 28.92 10.31 -3.99
C THR A 183 30.02 9.62 -3.19
N ILE A 184 30.46 8.44 -3.62
CA ILE A 184 31.53 7.68 -2.97
C ILE A 184 32.81 7.90 -3.78
N PRO A 185 33.85 8.53 -3.20
CA PRO A 185 35.13 8.69 -3.87
C PRO A 185 35.91 7.36 -3.91
N VAL A 186 36.83 7.23 -4.87
CA VAL A 186 37.54 5.98 -5.19
C VAL A 186 38.26 5.36 -3.98
N ASN A 187 38.83 6.19 -3.11
CA ASN A 187 39.54 5.75 -1.90
C ASN A 187 38.61 5.19 -0.82
N GLU A 188 37.31 5.50 -0.87
CA GLU A 188 36.29 4.96 0.05
C GLU A 188 35.50 3.79 -0.56
N GLU A 189 35.75 3.43 -1.82
CA GLU A 189 35.00 2.38 -2.50
C GLU A 189 35.26 1.00 -1.88
N LYS A 190 34.19 0.38 -1.39
CA LYS A 190 34.27 -1.01 -0.96
C LYS A 190 34.43 -1.92 -2.18
N LYS A 191 35.54 -2.67 -2.22
CA LYS A 191 35.79 -3.65 -3.28
C LYS A 191 34.84 -4.86 -3.17
N SER A 192 34.26 -5.26 -4.29
CA SER A 192 33.49 -6.51 -4.40
C SER A 192 34.40 -7.72 -4.23
N SER A 193 33.89 -8.77 -3.58
CA SER A 193 34.53 -10.08 -3.49
C SER A 193 34.16 -11.01 -4.66
N GLY A 194 33.35 -10.54 -5.61
CA GLY A 194 32.91 -11.30 -6.78
C GLY A 194 33.95 -11.37 -7.88
N ASP A 195 33.99 -12.50 -8.61
CA ASP A 195 34.77 -12.63 -9.83
C ASP A 195 34.07 -11.87 -10.97
N GLN A 196 34.59 -10.69 -11.28
CA GLN A 196 34.01 -9.80 -12.28
C GLN A 196 34.08 -10.36 -13.71
N ASN A 197 35.00 -11.27 -14.00
CA ASN A 197 35.08 -11.91 -15.31
C ASN A 197 33.94 -12.91 -15.48
N ILE A 198 33.71 -13.75 -14.47
CA ILE A 198 32.60 -14.72 -14.47
C ILE A 198 31.26 -13.98 -14.44
N GLU A 199 31.11 -12.97 -13.58
CA GLU A 199 29.87 -12.18 -13.46
C GLU A 199 29.54 -11.44 -14.75
N ARG A 200 30.55 -10.87 -15.44
CA ARG A 200 30.35 -10.28 -16.77
C ARG A 200 29.82 -11.32 -17.76
N ARG A 201 30.39 -12.52 -17.81
CA ARG A 201 29.92 -13.60 -18.72
C ARG A 201 28.47 -13.99 -18.40
N ILE A 202 28.15 -14.25 -17.13
CA ILE A 202 26.77 -14.56 -16.70
C ILE A 202 25.81 -13.45 -17.12
N ARG A 203 26.15 -12.19 -16.84
CA ARG A 203 25.33 -11.03 -17.18
C ARG A 203 25.13 -10.88 -18.68
N SER A 204 26.14 -11.18 -19.50
CA SER A 204 26.03 -11.26 -20.96
C SER A 204 25.02 -12.33 -21.41
N LEU A 205 25.05 -13.51 -20.81
CA LEU A 205 24.10 -14.59 -21.12
C LEU A 205 22.66 -14.22 -20.76
N ILE A 206 22.46 -13.58 -19.60
CA ILE A 206 21.14 -13.11 -19.16
C ILE A 206 20.61 -12.04 -20.13
N ARG A 207 21.47 -11.09 -20.56
CA ARG A 207 21.15 -10.07 -21.56
C ARG A 207 20.70 -10.70 -22.88
N TRP A 208 21.47 -11.65 -23.40
CA TRP A 208 21.14 -12.36 -24.63
C TRP A 208 19.79 -13.08 -24.51
N ASN A 209 19.62 -13.92 -23.49
CA ASN A 209 18.40 -14.71 -23.33
C ASN A 209 17.16 -13.83 -23.13
N ALA A 210 17.28 -12.69 -22.45
CA ALA A 210 16.19 -11.73 -22.31
C ALA A 210 15.81 -11.10 -23.66
N ALA A 211 16.80 -10.68 -24.47
CA ALA A 211 16.55 -10.14 -25.80
C ALA A 211 15.97 -11.19 -26.75
N ALA A 212 16.58 -12.38 -26.82
CA ALA A 212 16.13 -13.51 -27.63
C ALA A 212 14.68 -13.89 -27.30
N MET A 213 14.29 -13.88 -26.03
CA MET A 213 12.93 -14.21 -25.61
C MET A 213 11.91 -13.24 -26.18
N VAL A 214 12.19 -11.93 -26.09
CA VAL A 214 11.31 -10.89 -26.64
C VAL A 214 11.27 -10.97 -28.17
N VAL A 215 12.42 -11.15 -28.84
CA VAL A 215 12.47 -11.22 -30.30
C VAL A 215 11.77 -12.48 -30.82
N ARG A 216 11.96 -13.65 -30.20
CA ARG A 216 11.25 -14.89 -30.58
C ARG A 216 9.73 -14.73 -30.43
N ALA A 217 9.26 -14.12 -29.33
CA ALA A 217 7.84 -13.84 -29.12
C ALA A 217 7.27 -12.97 -30.25
N ASN A 218 7.94 -11.85 -30.59
CA ASN A 218 7.48 -10.92 -31.62
C ASN A 218 7.69 -11.42 -33.06
N LYS A 219 8.59 -12.39 -33.28
CA LYS A 219 8.74 -13.07 -34.57
C LYS A 219 7.57 -14.02 -34.85
N LYS A 220 7.05 -14.70 -33.82
CA LYS A 220 5.86 -15.55 -33.92
C LYS A 220 4.57 -14.72 -33.92
N PHE A 221 4.47 -13.75 -33.01
CA PHE A 221 3.28 -12.94 -32.75
C PHE A 221 3.68 -11.47 -32.44
N PRO A 222 3.74 -10.60 -33.46
CA PRO A 222 4.22 -9.21 -33.32
C PRO A 222 3.45 -8.34 -32.32
N GLU A 223 2.21 -8.70 -32.00
CA GLU A 223 1.32 -7.99 -31.08
C GLU A 223 1.66 -8.23 -29.60
N LEU A 224 2.42 -9.27 -29.26
CA LEU A 224 2.75 -9.58 -27.86
C LEU A 224 3.57 -8.48 -27.20
N GLY A 225 4.44 -7.79 -27.95
CA GLY A 225 5.34 -6.77 -27.42
C GLY A 225 6.39 -7.35 -26.47
N GLY A 226 6.85 -6.54 -25.52
CA GLY A 226 7.98 -6.85 -24.63
C GLY A 226 9.07 -5.79 -24.71
N HIS A 227 9.89 -5.69 -23.68
CA HIS A 227 10.86 -4.59 -23.54
C HIS A 227 12.28 -5.17 -23.42
N ILE A 228 13.18 -4.73 -24.29
CA ILE A 228 14.60 -5.11 -24.25
C ILE A 228 15.41 -3.99 -23.58
N GLY A 229 15.13 -2.73 -23.95
CA GLY A 229 15.95 -1.58 -23.57
C GLY A 229 16.02 -1.28 -22.08
N THR A 230 14.92 -1.50 -21.35
CA THR A 230 14.85 -1.25 -19.90
C THR A 230 15.77 -2.20 -19.15
N PHE A 231 15.63 -3.52 -19.33
CA PHE A 231 16.52 -4.48 -18.67
C PHE A 231 17.97 -4.31 -19.14
N ALA A 232 18.20 -4.03 -20.42
CA ALA A 232 19.55 -3.76 -20.92
C ALA A 232 20.24 -2.61 -20.15
N SER A 233 19.51 -1.54 -19.80
CA SER A 233 20.07 -0.45 -19.00
C SER A 233 20.38 -0.84 -17.56
N ALA A 234 19.56 -1.71 -16.94
CA ALA A 234 19.60 -2.01 -15.52
C ALA A 234 20.26 -3.36 -15.16
N ALA A 235 20.67 -4.18 -16.13
CA ALA A 235 21.12 -5.55 -15.84
C ALA A 235 22.32 -5.62 -14.89
N THR A 236 23.21 -4.63 -14.90
CA THR A 236 24.33 -4.57 -13.92
C THR A 236 23.82 -4.29 -12.51
N LEU A 237 22.81 -3.43 -12.35
CA LEU A 237 22.17 -3.14 -11.05
C LEU A 237 21.56 -4.41 -10.45
N TYR A 238 20.81 -5.16 -11.27
CA TYR A 238 20.20 -6.42 -10.84
C TYR A 238 21.22 -7.52 -10.56
N ASP A 239 22.25 -7.65 -11.39
CA ASP A 239 23.26 -8.70 -11.25
C ASP A 239 24.08 -8.54 -9.97
N VAL A 240 24.52 -7.32 -9.64
CA VAL A 240 25.21 -7.03 -8.38
C VAL A 240 24.32 -7.34 -7.18
N GLY A 241 23.05 -6.93 -7.22
CA GLY A 241 22.07 -7.24 -6.16
C GLY A 241 21.87 -8.74 -5.96
N MET A 242 21.67 -9.48 -7.06
CA MET A 242 21.45 -10.93 -7.04
C MET A 242 22.66 -11.74 -6.57
N ASN A 243 23.88 -11.30 -6.87
CA ASN A 243 25.09 -12.05 -6.53
C ASN A 243 25.62 -11.75 -5.12
N HIS A 244 25.29 -10.59 -4.55
CA HIS A 244 25.94 -10.12 -3.32
C HIS A 244 25.02 -9.63 -2.19
N PHE A 245 23.79 -9.19 -2.49
CA PHE A 245 22.98 -8.47 -1.49
C PHE A 245 21.69 -9.17 -1.13
N TRP A 246 20.90 -9.62 -2.11
CA TRP A 246 19.52 -10.01 -1.85
C TRP A 246 19.41 -11.42 -1.29
N ARG A 247 19.06 -11.51 -0.01
CA ARG A 247 18.90 -12.77 0.69
C ARG A 247 17.51 -13.33 0.42
N ALA A 248 17.44 -14.57 -0.05
CA ALA A 248 16.17 -15.27 -0.22
C ALA A 248 15.61 -15.73 1.13
N LYS A 249 14.30 -15.89 1.15
CA LYS A 249 13.58 -16.49 2.26
C LYS A 249 13.98 -17.95 2.46
N ASN A 250 14.23 -18.35 3.69
CA ASN A 250 14.53 -19.72 4.08
C ASN A 250 14.12 -19.98 5.55
N ASN A 251 14.48 -21.13 6.10
CA ASN A 251 14.11 -21.54 7.46
C ASN A 251 14.73 -20.69 8.59
N LYS A 252 15.74 -19.86 8.30
CA LYS A 252 16.44 -19.02 9.28
C LYS A 252 16.32 -17.52 9.01
N PHE A 253 15.74 -17.12 7.88
CA PHE A 253 15.71 -15.73 7.42
C PHE A 253 14.47 -15.45 6.56
N GLY A 254 13.73 -14.40 6.86
CA GLY A 254 12.46 -14.05 6.21
C GLY A 254 12.58 -13.50 4.79
N GLY A 255 13.79 -13.29 4.27
CA GLY A 255 14.05 -12.81 2.91
C GLY A 255 13.99 -11.29 2.76
N ASP A 256 14.89 -10.73 1.96
CA ASP A 256 14.77 -9.35 1.49
C ASP A 256 13.63 -9.23 0.48
N LEU A 257 12.94 -8.10 0.46
CA LEU A 257 11.78 -7.87 -0.41
C LEU A 257 12.19 -6.97 -1.56
N VAL A 258 12.04 -7.42 -2.80
CA VAL A 258 12.51 -6.68 -3.99
C VAL A 258 11.34 -6.38 -4.93
N TYR A 259 10.99 -5.11 -5.04
CA TYR A 259 10.05 -4.57 -6.00
C TYR A 259 10.79 -4.38 -7.33
N PHE A 260 10.86 -5.44 -8.13
CA PHE A 260 11.47 -5.43 -9.46
C PHE A 260 10.71 -4.48 -10.38
N GLN A 261 11.41 -3.65 -11.15
CA GLN A 261 10.75 -2.80 -12.15
C GLN A 261 10.04 -3.68 -13.18
N GLY A 262 8.73 -3.49 -13.38
CA GLY A 262 7.90 -4.46 -14.13
C GLY A 262 8.43 -4.77 -15.53
N HIS A 263 8.88 -3.73 -16.25
CA HIS A 263 9.39 -3.83 -17.61
C HIS A 263 10.74 -4.57 -17.72
N SER A 264 11.39 -4.89 -16.60
CA SER A 264 12.62 -5.69 -16.54
C SER A 264 12.37 -7.19 -16.33
N ALA A 265 11.10 -7.65 -16.30
CA ALA A 265 10.73 -9.05 -16.14
C ALA A 265 11.48 -10.03 -17.07
N PRO A 266 11.75 -9.72 -18.37
CA PRO A 266 12.53 -10.59 -19.24
C PRO A 266 13.90 -10.99 -18.69
N GLY A 267 14.58 -10.07 -18.00
CA GLY A 267 15.86 -10.34 -17.37
C GLY A 267 15.76 -11.31 -16.20
N MET A 268 14.69 -11.24 -15.42
CA MET A 268 14.47 -12.15 -14.29
C MET A 268 14.14 -13.56 -14.78
N TYR A 269 13.36 -13.69 -15.86
CA TYR A 269 13.10 -14.99 -16.49
C TYR A 269 14.36 -15.58 -17.12
N ALA A 270 15.15 -14.77 -17.82
CA ALA A 270 16.43 -15.19 -18.40
C ALA A 270 17.41 -15.67 -17.31
N ARG A 271 17.47 -14.99 -16.16
CA ARG A 271 18.25 -15.45 -15.02
C ARG A 271 17.71 -16.77 -14.46
N ALA A 272 16.40 -16.86 -14.22
CA ALA A 272 15.77 -18.06 -13.71
C ALA A 272 15.95 -19.29 -14.64
N PHE A 273 16.03 -19.07 -15.94
CA PHE A 273 16.36 -20.11 -16.93
C PHE A 273 17.79 -20.66 -16.76
N LEU A 274 18.78 -19.78 -16.54
CA LEU A 274 20.17 -20.19 -16.24
C LEU A 274 20.25 -20.89 -14.88
N GLU A 275 19.50 -20.42 -13.88
CA GLU A 275 19.39 -21.07 -12.56
C GLU A 275 18.72 -22.47 -12.64
N GLY A 276 18.00 -22.75 -13.74
CA GLY A 276 17.28 -24.01 -13.96
C GLY A 276 15.88 -24.05 -13.37
N ARG A 277 15.32 -22.89 -12.98
CA ARG A 277 13.96 -22.76 -12.45
C ARG A 277 12.91 -22.63 -13.55
N LEU A 278 13.32 -22.16 -14.72
CA LEU A 278 12.50 -22.11 -15.94
C LEU A 278 13.15 -22.92 -17.06
N ASN A 279 12.33 -23.43 -17.96
CA ASN A 279 12.76 -24.14 -19.16
C ASN A 279 12.48 -23.33 -20.44
N GLU A 280 13.05 -23.78 -21.56
CA GLU A 280 12.92 -23.11 -22.85
C GLU A 280 11.47 -22.99 -23.33
N LYS A 281 10.62 -23.99 -23.10
CA LYS A 281 9.21 -23.95 -23.51
C LYS A 281 8.46 -22.81 -22.82
N GLN A 282 8.80 -22.52 -21.56
CA GLN A 282 8.21 -21.42 -20.81
C GLN A 282 8.67 -20.07 -21.37
N LEU A 283 9.97 -19.91 -21.65
CA LEU A 283 10.51 -18.70 -22.30
C LEU A 283 9.86 -18.46 -23.68
N ASP A 284 9.67 -19.52 -24.47
CA ASP A 284 8.97 -19.48 -25.76
C ASP A 284 7.48 -19.11 -25.65
N SER A 285 6.91 -19.23 -24.45
CA SER A 285 5.53 -18.88 -24.11
C SER A 285 5.44 -17.56 -23.32
N PHE A 286 6.48 -16.72 -23.41
CA PHE A 286 6.44 -15.37 -22.84
C PHE A 286 5.25 -14.58 -23.39
N ARG A 287 4.47 -13.98 -22.47
CA ARG A 287 3.20 -13.27 -22.73
C ARG A 287 2.07 -14.13 -23.30
N GLN A 288 2.19 -15.46 -23.19
CA GLN A 288 1.19 -16.41 -23.67
C GLN A 288 0.82 -17.38 -22.56
N GLU A 289 -0.03 -16.94 -21.63
CA GLU A 289 -0.32 -17.65 -20.37
C GLU A 289 -1.73 -18.21 -20.24
N VAL A 290 -2.59 -18.01 -21.26
CA VAL A 290 -3.90 -18.67 -21.34
C VAL A 290 -3.75 -20.19 -21.28
N LYS A 291 -2.67 -20.72 -21.87
CA LYS A 291 -2.27 -22.11 -21.71
C LYS A 291 -1.33 -22.25 -20.50
N PRO A 292 -1.47 -23.31 -19.68
CA PRO A 292 -0.58 -23.55 -18.56
C PRO A 292 0.89 -23.56 -18.98
N GLY A 293 1.75 -22.93 -18.17
CA GLY A 293 3.19 -22.90 -18.38
C GLY A 293 3.73 -21.67 -19.13
N GLY A 294 2.86 -20.72 -19.51
CA GLY A 294 3.28 -19.40 -20.00
C GLY A 294 3.95 -18.54 -18.92
N LEU A 295 4.60 -17.46 -19.34
CA LEU A 295 5.18 -16.45 -18.45
C LEU A 295 4.45 -15.13 -18.60
N SER A 296 4.03 -14.54 -17.49
CA SER A 296 3.36 -13.25 -17.47
C SER A 296 4.27 -12.15 -18.04
N SER A 297 3.65 -11.12 -18.60
CA SER A 297 4.36 -9.94 -19.12
C SER A 297 5.19 -9.21 -18.07
N TYR A 298 4.68 -9.16 -16.84
CA TYR A 298 5.19 -8.37 -15.71
C TYR A 298 5.00 -9.13 -14.37
N PRO A 299 5.47 -8.56 -13.24
CA PRO A 299 5.25 -9.15 -11.92
C PRO A 299 3.79 -9.21 -11.49
N HIS A 300 3.11 -10.31 -11.79
CA HIS A 300 1.71 -10.55 -11.42
C HIS A 300 1.59 -11.77 -10.50
N PRO A 301 1.54 -11.60 -9.17
CA PRO A 301 1.40 -12.71 -8.23
C PRO A 301 0.11 -13.50 -8.46
N TRP A 302 -0.98 -12.92 -8.96
CA TRP A 302 -2.19 -13.66 -9.30
C TRP A 302 -1.95 -14.71 -10.40
N LEU A 303 -1.15 -14.34 -11.41
CA LEU A 303 -0.88 -15.18 -12.59
C LEU A 303 0.28 -16.17 -12.35
N MET A 304 1.29 -15.76 -11.58
CA MET A 304 2.45 -16.59 -11.22
C MET A 304 2.66 -16.63 -9.70
N PRO A 305 1.78 -17.31 -8.94
CA PRO A 305 1.68 -17.23 -7.47
C PRO A 305 2.86 -17.81 -6.70
N ASN A 306 3.75 -18.53 -7.39
CA ASN A 306 4.95 -19.14 -6.82
C ASN A 306 6.25 -18.42 -7.26
N PHE A 307 6.15 -17.37 -8.09
CA PHE A 307 7.29 -16.67 -8.66
C PHE A 307 7.30 -15.19 -8.27
N TRP A 308 6.29 -14.42 -8.68
CA TRP A 308 6.23 -12.98 -8.43
C TRP A 308 5.62 -12.64 -7.08
N GLN A 309 6.11 -11.58 -6.43
CA GLN A 309 5.66 -11.14 -5.11
C GLN A 309 4.92 -9.80 -5.12
N PHE A 310 5.38 -8.84 -5.92
CA PHE A 310 4.91 -7.45 -5.87
C PHE A 310 4.58 -6.93 -7.28
N PRO A 311 3.35 -6.45 -7.53
CA PRO A 311 3.00 -5.79 -8.78
C PRO A 311 3.55 -4.37 -8.84
N THR A 312 4.25 -4.06 -9.93
CA THR A 312 5.04 -2.82 -10.08
C THR A 312 4.95 -2.19 -11.46
N VAL A 313 4.14 -2.76 -12.37
CA VAL A 313 4.10 -2.25 -13.75
C VAL A 313 3.22 -1.01 -13.90
N SER A 314 2.21 -0.85 -13.05
CA SER A 314 1.57 0.46 -12.88
C SER A 314 2.54 1.33 -12.11
N MET A 315 3.18 2.25 -12.84
CA MET A 315 4.25 3.11 -12.33
C MET A 315 3.71 4.01 -11.23
N GLY A 316 4.54 4.34 -10.24
CA GLY A 316 4.12 5.14 -9.08
C GLY A 316 3.59 4.30 -7.91
N LEU A 317 2.92 3.17 -8.16
CA LEU A 317 2.45 2.30 -7.07
C LEU A 317 3.62 1.62 -6.33
N GLY A 318 4.57 1.06 -7.08
CA GLY A 318 5.74 0.36 -6.55
C GLY A 318 6.51 1.10 -5.44
N PRO A 319 6.94 2.36 -5.66
CA PRO A 319 7.65 3.14 -4.64
C PRO A 319 6.81 3.39 -3.38
N MET A 320 5.54 3.78 -3.50
CA MET A 320 4.68 3.99 -2.34
C MET A 320 4.45 2.68 -1.57
N LEU A 321 4.11 1.59 -2.27
CA LEU A 321 3.95 0.26 -1.66
C LEU A 321 5.22 -0.18 -0.94
N ALA A 322 6.40 0.06 -1.49
CA ALA A 322 7.68 -0.28 -0.85
C ALA A 322 7.93 0.53 0.43
N ILE A 323 7.58 1.82 0.47
CA ILE A 323 7.68 2.67 1.67
C ILE A 323 6.82 2.07 2.79
N TYR A 324 5.55 1.80 2.52
CA TYR A 324 4.64 1.25 3.52
C TYR A 324 4.96 -0.21 3.87
N GLN A 325 5.50 -1.00 2.95
CA GLN A 325 6.01 -2.34 3.25
C GLN A 325 7.22 -2.31 4.18
N ALA A 326 8.13 -1.34 4.03
CA ALA A 326 9.25 -1.14 4.94
C ALA A 326 8.80 -0.67 6.32
N ARG A 327 7.85 0.27 6.38
CA ARG A 327 7.22 0.71 7.63
C ARG A 327 6.48 -0.45 8.32
N TYR A 328 5.72 -1.24 7.56
CA TYR A 328 4.97 -2.37 8.10
C TYR A 328 5.89 -3.45 8.68
N MET A 329 7.04 -3.68 8.06
CA MET A 329 8.07 -4.56 8.61
C MET A 329 8.57 -4.06 9.98
N LYS A 330 8.80 -2.74 10.14
CA LYS A 330 9.15 -2.14 11.45
C LYS A 330 8.00 -2.23 12.43
N TYR A 331 6.76 -2.04 11.99
CA TYR A 331 5.55 -2.26 12.81
C TYR A 331 5.50 -3.69 13.39
N LEU A 332 5.68 -4.72 12.55
CA LEU A 332 5.70 -6.11 13.01
C LEU A 332 6.83 -6.38 14.02
N ILE A 333 8.01 -5.79 13.82
CA ILE A 333 9.16 -5.89 14.74
C ILE A 333 8.86 -5.19 16.07
N ASN A 334 8.39 -3.95 16.03
CA ASN A 334 8.12 -3.14 17.21
C ASN A 334 6.97 -3.69 18.05
N ARG A 335 6.02 -4.41 17.42
CA ARG A 335 4.98 -5.18 18.11
C ARG A 335 5.43 -6.56 18.60
N GLY A 336 6.69 -6.93 18.38
CA GLY A 336 7.25 -8.23 18.79
C GLY A 336 6.65 -9.43 18.05
N LEU A 337 6.03 -9.21 16.88
CA LEU A 337 5.37 -10.27 16.10
C LEU A 337 6.37 -11.05 15.23
N ILE A 338 7.45 -10.40 14.81
CA ILE A 338 8.59 -11.01 14.12
C ILE A 338 9.89 -10.51 14.73
N LYS A 339 11.00 -11.21 14.48
CA LYS A 339 12.34 -10.77 14.89
C LYS A 339 12.89 -9.75 13.92
N ASP A 340 13.69 -8.81 14.42
CA ASP A 340 14.54 -7.99 13.55
C ASP A 340 15.72 -8.83 13.05
N GLU A 341 15.65 -9.22 11.78
CA GLU A 341 16.69 -9.99 11.11
C GLU A 341 17.57 -9.09 10.21
N GLY A 342 17.40 -7.76 10.29
CA GLY A 342 18.07 -6.81 9.42
C GLY A 342 17.65 -6.96 7.95
N ARG A 343 16.41 -7.38 7.69
CA ARG A 343 15.81 -7.50 6.35
C ARG A 343 15.69 -6.13 5.68
N LYS A 344 15.81 -6.09 4.35
CA LYS A 344 15.70 -4.87 3.55
C LYS A 344 14.57 -4.95 2.52
N VAL A 345 13.97 -3.81 2.22
CA VAL A 345 13.02 -3.59 1.13
C VAL A 345 13.72 -2.77 0.05
N TRP A 346 13.76 -3.29 -1.17
CA TRP A 346 14.40 -2.68 -2.33
C TRP A 346 13.35 -2.31 -3.36
N ALA A 347 13.33 -1.05 -3.82
CA ALA A 347 12.46 -0.61 -4.91
C ALA A 347 13.27 -0.19 -6.13
N PHE A 348 13.03 -0.86 -7.26
CA PHE A 348 13.67 -0.54 -8.53
C PHE A 348 12.75 0.31 -9.39
N LEU A 349 13.18 1.54 -9.67
CA LEU A 349 12.35 2.59 -10.24
C LEU A 349 12.97 3.13 -11.53
N GLY A 350 12.14 3.59 -12.45
CA GLY A 350 12.58 4.42 -13.57
C GLY A 350 12.68 5.89 -13.15
N ASP A 351 13.60 6.65 -13.74
CA ASP A 351 13.62 8.11 -13.59
C ASP A 351 12.36 8.78 -14.15
N GLY A 352 11.82 8.29 -15.27
CA GLY A 352 10.53 8.75 -15.80
C GLY A 352 9.33 8.36 -14.94
N GLU A 353 9.41 7.27 -14.18
CA GLU A 353 8.37 6.86 -13.21
C GLU A 353 8.30 7.81 -12.02
N MET A 354 9.38 8.55 -11.73
CA MET A 354 9.38 9.55 -10.65
C MET A 354 8.53 10.79 -10.96
N ASP A 355 7.99 10.93 -12.19
CA ASP A 355 6.99 11.96 -12.52
C ASP A 355 5.59 11.62 -11.93
N GLU A 356 5.32 10.35 -11.60
CA GLU A 356 4.06 9.95 -10.97
C GLU A 356 3.95 10.53 -9.54
N PRO A 357 2.85 11.17 -9.16
CA PRO A 357 2.68 11.75 -7.82
C PRO A 357 2.96 10.76 -6.69
N GLU A 358 2.56 9.50 -6.87
CA GLU A 358 2.73 8.41 -5.90
C GLU A 358 4.19 8.05 -5.67
N SER A 359 5.07 8.29 -6.66
CA SER A 359 6.52 8.00 -6.56
C SER A 359 7.23 8.86 -5.52
N LEU A 360 6.82 10.12 -5.37
CA LEU A 360 7.44 11.09 -4.49
C LEU A 360 6.57 11.47 -3.29
N GLY A 361 5.24 11.31 -3.38
CA GLY A 361 4.28 11.81 -2.40
C GLY A 361 4.44 11.26 -0.98
N ALA A 362 5.07 10.09 -0.80
CA ALA A 362 5.26 9.46 0.51
C ALA A 362 6.72 9.43 1.01
N ILE A 363 7.69 10.01 0.29
CA ILE A 363 9.11 9.91 0.68
C ILE A 363 9.39 10.63 2.01
N GLY A 364 8.63 11.69 2.33
CA GLY A 364 8.72 12.38 3.61
C GLY A 364 8.35 11.47 4.79
N LEU A 365 7.36 10.58 4.63
CA LEU A 365 7.01 9.60 5.65
C LEU A 365 8.19 8.66 5.94
N ALA A 366 8.86 8.16 4.90
CA ALA A 366 9.97 7.22 5.06
C ALA A 366 11.12 7.81 5.89
N ALA A 367 11.39 9.09 5.72
CA ALA A 367 12.39 9.80 6.51
C ALA A 367 11.91 10.05 7.94
N ARG A 368 10.66 10.51 8.13
CA ARG A 368 10.07 10.69 9.47
C ARG A 368 10.11 9.40 10.29
N GLU A 369 9.80 8.27 9.66
CA GLU A 369 9.76 6.94 10.29
C GLU A 369 11.14 6.26 10.35
N LYS A 370 12.22 6.93 9.93
CA LYS A 370 13.60 6.44 9.93
C LYS A 370 13.74 5.05 9.29
N LEU A 371 13.15 4.86 8.11
CA LEU A 371 13.10 3.57 7.41
C LEU A 371 14.45 3.18 6.80
N ASP A 372 15.44 2.89 7.63
CA ASP A 372 16.76 2.39 7.22
C ASP A 372 16.75 0.97 6.65
N ASN A 373 15.61 0.29 6.71
CA ASN A 373 15.33 -0.93 5.97
C ASN A 373 14.84 -0.69 4.54
N LEU A 374 14.71 0.56 4.08
CA LEU A 374 14.25 0.91 2.72
C LEU A 374 15.40 1.43 1.85
N ILE A 375 15.52 0.87 0.66
CA ILE A 375 16.49 1.29 -0.36
C ILE A 375 15.78 1.47 -1.71
N PHE A 376 15.77 2.69 -2.22
CA PHE A 376 15.35 2.98 -3.59
C PHE A 376 16.56 2.90 -4.54
N VAL A 377 16.35 2.34 -5.72
CA VAL A 377 17.33 2.30 -6.81
C VAL A 377 16.65 2.90 -8.04
N VAL A 378 16.94 4.18 -8.30
CA VAL A 378 16.41 4.89 -9.47
C VAL A 378 17.38 4.72 -10.63
N ASN A 379 16.90 4.05 -11.68
CA ASN A 379 17.63 3.84 -12.91
C ASN A 379 17.54 5.08 -13.81
N CYS A 380 18.45 6.04 -13.61
CA CYS A 380 18.54 7.27 -14.37
C CYS A 380 19.22 7.06 -15.73
N ASN A 381 18.47 6.47 -16.66
CA ASN A 381 18.90 6.38 -18.05
C ASN A 381 18.67 7.70 -18.83
N LEU A 382 18.06 8.69 -18.17
CA LEU A 382 17.67 10.04 -18.58
C LEU A 382 16.58 10.08 -19.67
N GLN A 383 15.81 9.01 -19.83
CA GLN A 383 14.73 8.90 -20.82
C GLN A 383 13.47 8.25 -20.24
N ARG A 384 12.33 8.75 -20.68
CA ARG A 384 11.03 8.06 -20.62
C ARG A 384 10.74 7.38 -21.96
N LEU A 385 9.47 7.10 -22.24
CA LEU A 385 9.05 6.39 -23.44
C LEU A 385 9.40 7.16 -24.72
N ASP A 386 9.03 8.44 -24.79
CA ASP A 386 9.09 9.25 -26.02
C ASP A 386 10.18 10.33 -26.03
N GLY A 387 11.17 10.25 -25.12
CA GLY A 387 12.26 11.23 -25.06
C GLY A 387 12.89 11.36 -23.69
N PRO A 388 13.75 12.39 -23.47
CA PRO A 388 14.37 12.62 -22.18
C PRO A 388 13.35 13.04 -21.10
N VAL A 389 13.65 12.73 -19.83
CA VAL A 389 12.80 13.14 -18.69
C VAL A 389 12.91 14.65 -18.45
N ARG A 390 14.14 15.18 -18.44
CA ARG A 390 14.43 16.63 -18.28
C ARG A 390 15.47 17.08 -19.31
N GLY A 391 15.11 17.15 -20.59
CA GLY A 391 16.07 17.46 -21.67
C GLY A 391 16.90 18.74 -21.46
N ASN A 392 16.25 19.83 -21.02
CA ASN A 392 16.89 21.12 -20.72
C ASN A 392 17.41 21.24 -19.28
N GLY A 393 17.23 20.18 -18.48
CA GLY A 393 17.58 20.13 -17.07
C GLY A 393 18.43 18.90 -16.75
N LYS A 394 18.38 18.49 -15.48
CA LYS A 394 19.18 17.37 -14.96
C LYS A 394 18.36 16.57 -13.95
N ILE A 395 17.69 15.51 -14.38
CA ILE A 395 16.78 14.71 -13.52
C ILE A 395 17.49 14.16 -12.28
N ILE A 396 18.77 13.81 -12.40
CA ILE A 396 19.57 13.32 -11.27
C ILE A 396 19.71 14.38 -10.16
N GLN A 397 19.89 15.66 -10.52
CA GLN A 397 20.01 16.73 -9.53
C GLN A 397 18.64 17.14 -8.97
N GLU A 398 17.60 17.14 -9.80
CA GLU A 398 16.22 17.33 -9.33
C GLU A 398 15.85 16.29 -8.25
N LEU A 399 16.09 15.00 -8.54
CA LEU A 399 15.86 13.93 -7.57
C LEU A 399 16.78 14.04 -6.35
N GLU A 400 18.07 14.36 -6.54
CA GLU A 400 18.99 14.58 -5.41
C GLU A 400 18.45 15.64 -4.44
N GLY A 401 18.02 16.80 -4.96
CA GLY A 401 17.44 17.86 -4.15
C GLY A 401 16.22 17.36 -3.38
N ILE A 402 15.21 16.83 -4.08
CA ILE A 402 13.97 16.35 -3.47
C ILE A 402 14.22 15.33 -2.36
N PHE A 403 15.07 14.33 -2.60
CA PHE A 403 15.36 13.29 -1.60
C PHE A 403 16.22 13.81 -0.44
N ARG A 404 17.23 14.65 -0.68
CA ARG A 404 18.01 15.26 0.41
C ARG A 404 17.14 16.17 1.27
N GLY A 405 16.27 16.96 0.65
CA GLY A 405 15.38 17.88 1.34
C GLY A 405 14.34 17.20 2.21
N THR A 406 14.00 15.95 1.91
CA THR A 406 13.12 15.14 2.74
C THR A 406 13.85 14.32 3.79
N GLY A 407 15.19 14.35 3.84
CA GLY A 407 16.00 13.68 4.86
C GLY A 407 16.52 12.29 4.47
N TRP A 408 16.52 11.93 3.19
CA TRP A 408 17.07 10.66 2.72
C TRP A 408 18.60 10.71 2.58
N ASN A 409 19.24 9.56 2.78
CA ASN A 409 20.61 9.35 2.34
C ASN A 409 20.64 9.18 0.81
N VAL A 410 21.31 10.11 0.10
CA VAL A 410 21.39 10.09 -1.37
C VAL A 410 22.77 9.63 -1.82
N ILE A 411 22.81 8.56 -2.61
CA ILE A 411 24.04 8.02 -3.22
C ILE A 411 23.92 8.11 -4.74
N LYS A 412 24.72 8.99 -5.36
CA LYS A 412 24.83 9.14 -6.81
C LYS A 412 25.90 8.21 -7.38
N VAL A 413 25.53 7.45 -8.41
CA VAL A 413 26.41 6.55 -9.17
C VAL A 413 26.43 7.02 -10.62
N ILE A 414 27.28 8.01 -10.92
CA ILE A 414 27.26 8.81 -12.15
C ILE A 414 28.27 8.31 -13.18
N TRP A 415 29.52 8.08 -12.76
CA TRP A 415 30.65 7.78 -13.63
C TRP A 415 31.29 6.45 -13.27
N GLY A 416 31.66 5.65 -14.28
CA GLY A 416 32.39 4.39 -14.04
C GLY A 416 33.89 4.61 -13.84
N SER A 417 34.61 3.54 -13.55
CA SER A 417 36.01 3.57 -13.10
C SER A 417 36.98 4.18 -14.12
N TYR A 418 36.63 4.22 -15.41
CA TYR A 418 37.45 4.87 -16.44
C TYR A 418 37.54 6.39 -16.29
N TRP A 419 36.64 7.01 -15.52
CA TRP A 419 36.68 8.44 -15.23
C TRP A 419 37.59 8.79 -14.04
N ASP A 420 37.95 7.81 -13.20
CA ASP A 420 38.64 8.04 -11.93
C ASP A 420 39.99 8.74 -12.14
N SER A 421 40.77 8.27 -13.12
CA SER A 421 42.06 8.88 -13.44
C SER A 421 41.92 10.29 -14.00
N LEU A 422 40.88 10.57 -14.80
CA LEU A 422 40.63 11.91 -15.35
C LEU A 422 40.26 12.88 -14.22
N LEU A 423 39.35 12.48 -13.32
CA LEU A 423 38.96 13.27 -12.15
C LEU A 423 40.13 13.50 -11.19
N ALA A 424 40.99 12.51 -10.98
CA ALA A 424 42.17 12.66 -10.13
C ALA A 424 43.27 13.55 -10.74
N ASN A 425 43.35 13.60 -12.07
CA ASN A 425 44.33 14.39 -12.82
C ASN A 425 43.86 15.82 -13.12
N ASP A 426 42.55 16.08 -13.10
CA ASP A 426 42.03 17.44 -13.19
C ASP A 426 42.45 18.26 -11.96
N LYS A 427 43.38 19.20 -12.17
CA LYS A 427 43.85 20.14 -11.14
C LYS A 427 43.17 21.49 -11.19
N THR A 428 42.42 21.74 -12.27
CA THR A 428 41.77 23.02 -12.50
C THR A 428 40.30 22.96 -12.13
N GLY A 429 39.68 21.78 -12.08
CA GLY A 429 38.27 21.63 -11.69
C GLY A 429 37.27 21.85 -12.83
N TYR A 430 37.77 22.19 -14.03
CA TYR A 430 36.93 22.43 -15.20
C TYR A 430 36.23 21.15 -15.69
N LEU A 431 36.74 19.94 -15.37
CA LEU A 431 36.04 18.71 -15.70
C LEU A 431 34.72 18.61 -14.92
N VAL A 432 34.75 18.88 -13.62
CA VAL A 432 33.55 18.87 -12.78
C VAL A 432 32.62 20.02 -13.14
N LYS A 433 33.16 21.19 -13.50
CA LYS A 433 32.37 22.30 -14.04
C LYS A 433 31.62 21.90 -15.32
N ALA A 434 32.31 21.32 -16.30
CA ALA A 434 31.69 20.80 -17.52
C ALA A 434 30.62 19.74 -17.22
N MET A 435 30.87 18.84 -16.26
CA MET A 435 29.90 17.83 -15.83
C MET A 435 28.64 18.46 -15.21
N ASN A 436 28.79 19.53 -14.43
CA ASN A 436 27.71 20.28 -13.79
C ASN A 436 26.85 21.02 -14.82
N GLU A 437 27.47 21.74 -15.76
CA GLU A 437 26.77 22.56 -16.75
C GLU A 437 26.07 21.73 -17.84
N THR A 438 26.58 20.54 -18.16
CA THR A 438 26.02 19.70 -19.22
C THR A 438 24.63 19.15 -18.82
N VAL A 439 23.61 19.48 -19.60
CA VAL A 439 22.21 19.05 -19.39
C VAL A 439 21.95 17.64 -19.91
N ASP A 440 20.85 17.00 -19.49
CA ASP A 440 20.56 15.61 -19.86
C ASP A 440 20.41 15.42 -21.38
N GLY A 441 19.83 16.40 -22.09
CA GLY A 441 19.70 16.37 -23.55
C GLY A 441 21.05 16.29 -24.25
N GLU A 442 22.05 17.04 -23.77
CA GLU A 442 23.43 16.96 -24.28
C GLU A 442 24.05 15.60 -24.01
N TYR A 443 23.89 15.05 -22.79
CA TYR A 443 24.37 13.71 -22.46
C TYR A 443 23.72 12.61 -23.31
N GLN A 444 22.46 12.76 -23.72
CA GLN A 444 21.82 11.84 -24.66
C GLN A 444 22.40 11.96 -26.06
N ALA A 445 22.55 13.19 -26.57
CA ALA A 445 23.14 13.43 -27.88
C ALA A 445 24.57 12.89 -27.99
N MET A 446 25.37 13.08 -26.94
CA MET A 446 26.73 12.53 -26.85
C MET A 446 26.71 11.00 -26.96
N LYS A 447 25.80 10.32 -26.26
CA LYS A 447 25.75 8.85 -26.26
C LYS A 447 25.10 8.25 -27.51
N ALA A 448 24.36 9.04 -28.29
CA ALA A 448 23.82 8.64 -29.59
C ALA A 448 24.82 8.84 -30.76
N ARG A 449 25.96 9.51 -30.53
CA ARG A 449 26.99 9.79 -31.55
C ARG A 449 28.26 8.97 -31.30
N ASP A 450 29.45 9.59 -31.35
CA ASP A 450 30.74 8.93 -31.26
C ASP A 450 31.73 9.68 -30.35
N GLY A 451 32.92 9.12 -30.15
CA GLY A 451 33.96 9.70 -29.30
C GLY A 451 34.50 11.03 -29.80
N ALA A 452 34.54 11.26 -31.12
CA ALA A 452 34.96 12.52 -31.71
C ALA A 452 33.99 13.65 -31.33
N TYR A 453 32.68 13.36 -31.40
CA TYR A 453 31.65 14.28 -30.96
C TYR A 453 31.74 14.59 -29.45
N VAL A 454 32.04 13.60 -28.61
CA VAL A 454 32.25 13.79 -27.17
C VAL A 454 33.48 14.66 -26.90
N ARG A 455 34.58 14.43 -27.63
CA ARG A 455 35.78 15.27 -27.53
C ARG A 455 35.47 16.73 -27.84
N ASP A 456 34.74 16.98 -28.93
CA ASP A 456 34.39 18.35 -29.36
C ASP A 456 33.39 19.02 -28.41
N LYS A 457 32.26 18.35 -28.12
CA LYS A 457 31.13 18.98 -27.41
C LYS A 457 31.18 18.91 -25.89
N PHE A 458 31.92 17.97 -25.31
CA PHE A 458 32.04 17.88 -23.86
C PHE A 458 33.41 18.38 -23.39
N PHE A 459 34.49 17.73 -23.83
CA PHE A 459 35.84 18.12 -23.43
C PHE A 459 36.31 19.41 -24.11
N GLY A 460 35.77 19.76 -25.28
CA GLY A 460 36.07 21.00 -25.97
C GLY A 460 35.37 22.25 -25.42
N LYS A 461 34.54 22.12 -24.37
CA LYS A 461 33.91 23.27 -23.69
C LYS A 461 34.96 24.20 -23.07
N TYR A 462 36.07 23.64 -22.58
CA TYR A 462 37.19 24.40 -22.02
C TYR A 462 38.54 23.88 -22.53
N PRO A 463 39.55 24.75 -22.68
CA PRO A 463 40.91 24.33 -23.05
C PRO A 463 41.49 23.27 -22.11
N GLU A 464 41.25 23.38 -20.80
CA GLU A 464 41.76 22.50 -19.75
C GLU A 464 41.19 21.09 -19.89
N THR A 465 39.87 20.96 -20.12
CA THR A 465 39.23 19.66 -20.32
C THR A 465 39.62 19.02 -21.65
N LYS A 466 39.92 19.83 -22.68
CA LYS A 466 40.40 19.35 -23.97
C LYS A 466 41.82 18.81 -23.87
N GLU A 467 42.68 19.51 -23.12
CA GLU A 467 44.05 19.06 -22.83
C GLU A 467 44.06 17.79 -21.97
N LEU A 468 43.15 17.68 -21.00
CA LEU A 468 43.04 16.50 -20.13
C LEU A 468 42.86 15.18 -20.90
N VAL A 469 42.27 15.23 -22.10
CA VAL A 469 42.05 14.07 -22.97
C VAL A 469 42.89 14.10 -24.25
N SER A 470 43.91 14.96 -24.34
CA SER A 470 44.74 15.14 -25.54
C SER A 470 45.46 13.84 -25.95
N SER A 471 45.85 13.02 -24.97
CA SER A 471 46.50 11.72 -25.16
C SER A 471 45.55 10.54 -25.39
N LEU A 472 44.24 10.71 -25.18
CA LEU A 472 43.25 9.64 -25.40
C LEU A 472 42.81 9.61 -26.86
N SER A 473 42.60 8.42 -27.43
CA SER A 473 41.95 8.31 -28.74
C SER A 473 40.43 8.52 -28.64
N ASP A 474 39.75 8.78 -29.76
CA ASP A 474 38.29 8.87 -29.76
C ASP A 474 37.62 7.56 -29.33
N LYS A 475 38.27 6.41 -29.56
CA LYS A 475 37.81 5.12 -29.06
C LYS A 475 37.93 5.02 -27.54
N ASP A 476 38.98 5.59 -26.95
CA ASP A 476 39.16 5.60 -25.49
C ASP A 476 38.17 6.56 -24.82
N ILE A 477 37.94 7.73 -25.41
CA ILE A 477 36.88 8.65 -24.98
C ILE A 477 35.51 7.96 -25.06
N TRP A 478 35.22 7.23 -26.14
CA TRP A 478 33.95 6.52 -26.28
C TRP A 478 33.75 5.37 -25.28
N ARG A 479 34.85 4.80 -24.76
CA ARG A 479 34.81 3.74 -23.73
C ARG A 479 34.42 4.26 -22.35
N LEU A 480 34.57 5.56 -22.10
CA LEU A 480 34.15 6.19 -20.85
C LEU A 480 32.67 5.89 -20.56
N ASN A 481 32.42 5.15 -19.48
CA ASN A 481 31.10 4.60 -19.18
C ASN A 481 30.37 5.40 -18.10
N ARG A 482 29.05 5.16 -17.99
CA ARG A 482 28.23 5.69 -16.90
C ARG A 482 28.28 4.72 -15.70
N GLY A 483 28.22 5.25 -14.49
CA GLY A 483 28.48 4.52 -13.25
C GLY A 483 27.56 3.33 -13.01
N GLY A 484 26.28 3.41 -13.41
CA GLY A 484 25.35 2.30 -13.26
C GLY A 484 25.67 1.07 -14.14
N HIS A 485 26.64 1.17 -15.06
CA HIS A 485 27.19 0.05 -15.82
C HIS A 485 28.49 -0.53 -15.25
N ASP A 486 29.04 0.09 -14.20
CA ASP A 486 30.25 -0.35 -13.54
C ASP A 486 29.90 -1.13 -12.26
N PRO A 487 30.16 -2.46 -12.22
CA PRO A 487 29.80 -3.27 -11.07
C PRO A 487 30.54 -2.87 -9.78
N HIS A 488 31.72 -2.25 -9.86
CA HIS A 488 32.45 -1.79 -8.68
C HIS A 488 31.74 -0.60 -8.03
N LYS A 489 31.33 0.38 -8.83
CA LYS A 489 30.61 1.58 -8.35
C LYS A 489 29.24 1.21 -7.79
N VAL A 490 28.52 0.31 -8.47
CA VAL A 490 27.21 -0.20 -8.01
C VAL A 490 27.36 -0.98 -6.70
N TYR A 491 28.36 -1.86 -6.59
CA TYR A 491 28.62 -2.61 -5.37
C TYR A 491 28.92 -1.69 -4.18
N ALA A 492 29.79 -0.69 -4.37
CA ALA A 492 30.11 0.28 -3.32
C ALA A 492 28.86 1.04 -2.84
N ALA A 493 27.98 1.44 -3.77
CA ALA A 493 26.72 2.08 -3.43
C ALA A 493 25.78 1.16 -2.64
N TYR A 494 25.64 -0.10 -3.05
CA TYR A 494 24.77 -1.07 -2.38
C TYR A 494 25.32 -1.44 -0.98
N ASP A 495 26.64 -1.56 -0.84
CA ASP A 495 27.30 -1.79 0.46
C ASP A 495 27.03 -0.62 1.41
N LYS A 496 27.24 0.63 0.97
CA LYS A 496 26.96 1.83 1.76
C LYS A 496 25.48 1.97 2.12
N ALA A 497 24.58 1.71 1.18
CA ALA A 497 23.12 1.76 1.42
C ALA A 497 22.65 0.69 2.40
N SER A 498 23.12 -0.56 2.25
CA SER A 498 22.71 -1.68 3.10
C SER A 498 23.12 -1.51 4.57
N LYS A 499 24.20 -0.77 4.83
CA LYS A 499 24.74 -0.46 6.15
C LYS A 499 24.25 0.87 6.72
N ASN A 500 23.52 1.67 5.95
CA ASN A 500 22.95 2.92 6.44
C ASN A 500 21.92 2.63 7.55
N THR A 501 21.92 3.47 8.58
CA THR A 501 21.02 3.38 9.74
C THR A 501 20.41 4.74 10.03
N GLY A 502 19.17 4.77 10.52
CA GLY A 502 18.49 6.00 10.92
C GLY A 502 17.86 6.83 9.78
N SER A 503 18.03 6.45 8.51
CA SER A 503 17.35 7.06 7.37
C SER A 503 17.19 6.08 6.20
N PRO A 504 16.17 6.26 5.34
CA PRO A 504 16.08 5.54 4.08
C PRO A 504 17.18 5.99 3.11
N THR A 505 17.56 5.13 2.17
CA THR A 505 18.57 5.43 1.14
C THR A 505 17.97 5.44 -0.26
N VAL A 506 18.34 6.41 -1.09
CA VAL A 506 18.11 6.38 -2.54
C VAL A 506 19.45 6.32 -3.26
N ILE A 507 19.53 5.39 -4.21
CA ILE A 507 20.65 5.24 -5.13
C ILE A 507 20.21 5.75 -6.49
N ILE A 508 20.84 6.81 -6.96
CA ILE A 508 20.55 7.44 -8.24
C ILE A 508 21.63 6.99 -9.23
N ALA A 509 21.31 5.97 -10.03
CA ALA A 509 22.28 5.30 -10.90
C ALA A 509 22.15 5.78 -12.34
N LYS A 510 23.18 6.48 -12.84
CA LYS A 510 23.21 6.94 -14.23
C LYS A 510 23.52 5.75 -15.15
N THR A 511 22.60 5.40 -16.03
CA THR A 511 22.75 4.28 -16.99
C THR A 511 22.50 4.74 -18.43
N ILE A 512 22.40 3.81 -19.38
CA ILE A 512 22.17 4.08 -20.82
C ILE A 512 20.99 3.21 -21.23
N LYS A 513 19.91 3.82 -21.73
CA LYS A 513 18.75 3.09 -22.24
C LYS A 513 19.16 2.28 -23.47
N GLY A 514 18.79 1.01 -23.51
CA GLY A 514 19.20 0.10 -24.60
C GLY A 514 20.69 -0.22 -24.63
N TYR A 515 21.38 -0.19 -23.50
CA TYR A 515 22.82 -0.47 -23.43
C TYR A 515 23.22 -1.77 -24.15
N GLY A 516 24.16 -1.64 -25.09
CA GLY A 516 24.66 -2.73 -25.92
C GLY A 516 23.84 -3.04 -27.16
N MET A 517 22.75 -2.32 -27.44
CA MET A 517 21.89 -2.54 -28.61
C MET A 517 22.38 -1.81 -29.87
N GLY A 518 23.46 -1.03 -29.81
CA GLY A 518 24.04 -0.39 -31.00
C GLY A 518 23.17 0.74 -31.55
N LYS A 519 23.26 1.01 -32.86
CA LYS A 519 22.60 2.17 -33.51
C LYS A 519 21.06 2.09 -33.46
N SER A 520 20.50 0.89 -33.33
CA SER A 520 19.05 0.63 -33.31
C SER A 520 18.42 0.84 -31.93
N GLY A 521 19.21 1.04 -30.86
CA GLY A 521 18.67 1.18 -29.50
C GLY A 521 19.51 1.84 -28.42
N GLU A 522 20.81 2.15 -28.60
CA GLU A 522 21.55 2.88 -27.55
C GLU A 522 21.20 4.37 -27.55
N SER A 523 20.55 4.84 -26.48
CA SER A 523 20.18 6.26 -26.30
C SER A 523 19.25 6.84 -27.39
N VAL A 524 18.59 6.01 -28.19
CA VAL A 524 17.58 6.44 -29.19
C VAL A 524 16.19 6.56 -28.53
N ASN A 525 15.40 7.57 -28.87
CA ASN A 525 14.07 7.76 -28.25
C ASN A 525 13.15 6.54 -28.46
N THR A 526 13.21 5.89 -29.62
CA THR A 526 12.38 4.73 -29.97
C THR A 526 12.75 3.43 -29.24
N THR A 527 13.85 3.40 -28.50
CA THR A 527 14.41 2.19 -27.86
C THR A 527 13.42 1.42 -26.99
N HIS A 528 12.48 2.13 -26.34
CA HIS A 528 11.46 1.46 -25.53
C HIS A 528 10.50 0.63 -26.39
N GLN A 529 10.24 1.07 -27.63
CA GLN A 529 9.38 0.39 -28.59
C GLN A 529 10.13 -0.59 -29.49
N THR A 530 11.47 -0.65 -29.42
CA THR A 530 12.30 -1.61 -30.14
C THR A 530 12.06 -3.03 -29.63
N LYS A 531 11.01 -3.65 -30.17
CA LYS A 531 10.55 -5.03 -29.93
C LYS A 531 11.13 -6.04 -30.92
N LYS A 532 11.77 -5.52 -31.97
CA LYS A 532 12.41 -6.27 -33.05
C LYS A 532 13.86 -5.80 -33.14
N LEU A 533 14.78 -6.73 -33.01
CA LEU A 533 16.15 -6.56 -33.45
C LEU A 533 16.27 -7.35 -34.75
N ASP A 534 16.81 -6.74 -35.80
CA ASP A 534 17.12 -7.50 -37.00
C ASP A 534 18.33 -8.43 -36.76
N VAL A 535 18.69 -9.21 -37.76
CA VAL A 535 19.78 -10.19 -37.60
C VAL A 535 21.12 -9.49 -37.36
N ASP A 536 21.37 -8.36 -38.00
CA ASP A 536 22.65 -7.64 -37.88
C ASP A 536 22.78 -6.99 -36.50
N ASP A 537 21.67 -6.46 -35.97
CA ASP A 537 21.57 -5.99 -34.59
C ASP A 537 21.83 -7.12 -33.58
N LEU A 538 21.28 -8.31 -33.81
CA LEU A 538 21.53 -9.48 -32.96
C LEU A 538 22.97 -9.96 -33.04
N MET A 539 23.59 -9.95 -34.23
CA MET A 539 25.01 -10.26 -34.41
C MET A 539 25.87 -9.27 -33.62
N TYR A 540 25.59 -7.97 -33.74
CA TYR A 540 26.25 -6.93 -32.95
C TYR A 540 26.05 -7.15 -31.45
N TYR A 541 24.83 -7.47 -31.01
CA TYR A 541 24.53 -7.71 -29.59
C TYR A 541 25.33 -8.91 -29.04
N ARG A 542 25.40 -10.00 -29.80
CA ARG A 542 26.17 -11.21 -29.48
C ARG A 542 27.67 -10.89 -29.37
N ASP A 543 28.23 -10.17 -30.33
CA ASP A 543 29.65 -9.80 -30.36
C ASP A 543 29.99 -8.80 -29.25
N ARG A 544 29.13 -7.80 -29.02
CA ARG A 544 29.33 -6.76 -27.99
C ARG A 544 29.46 -7.34 -26.58
N PHE A 545 28.80 -8.46 -26.33
CA PHE A 545 28.74 -9.12 -25.04
C PHE A 545 29.51 -10.44 -24.98
N ASP A 546 30.28 -10.78 -26.02
CA ASP A 546 31.08 -12.01 -26.13
C ASP A 546 30.24 -13.28 -25.88
N VAL A 547 29.01 -13.32 -26.40
CA VAL A 547 28.11 -14.47 -26.20
C VAL A 547 28.54 -15.62 -27.11
N PRO A 548 28.80 -16.83 -26.58
CA PRO A 548 29.40 -17.95 -27.32
C PRO A 548 28.38 -18.69 -28.21
N LEU A 549 27.83 -17.97 -29.19
CA LEU A 549 26.92 -18.49 -30.21
C LEU A 549 27.54 -18.35 -31.59
N THR A 550 27.36 -19.37 -32.43
CA THR A 550 27.72 -19.28 -33.85
C THR A 550 26.74 -18.37 -34.59
N ASP A 551 27.15 -17.86 -35.77
CA ASP A 551 26.30 -17.02 -36.62
C ASP A 551 24.98 -17.70 -36.98
N GLN A 552 25.01 -19.02 -37.20
CA GLN A 552 23.81 -19.78 -37.51
C GLN A 552 22.83 -19.80 -36.33
N GLN A 553 23.33 -19.94 -35.11
CA GLN A 553 22.49 -19.95 -33.91
C GLN A 553 21.91 -18.56 -33.61
N VAL A 554 22.64 -17.48 -33.92
CA VAL A 554 22.13 -16.11 -33.87
C VAL A 554 20.98 -15.91 -34.86
N LYS A 555 21.12 -16.38 -36.11
CA LYS A 555 20.05 -16.33 -37.13
C LYS A 555 18.81 -17.12 -36.70
N ASN A 556 19.01 -18.22 -35.98
CA ASN A 556 17.95 -19.03 -35.40
C ASN A 556 17.33 -18.40 -34.13
N ILE A 557 17.98 -17.39 -33.55
CA ILE A 557 17.61 -16.72 -32.29
C ILE A 557 17.56 -17.74 -31.14
N GLU A 558 18.58 -18.59 -31.06
CA GLU A 558 18.67 -19.62 -30.03
C GLU A 558 18.95 -19.01 -28.65
N TYR A 559 18.33 -19.58 -27.61
CA TYR A 559 18.76 -19.31 -26.25
C TYR A 559 20.13 -19.96 -26.02
N TYR A 560 20.94 -19.35 -25.15
CA TYR A 560 22.18 -19.95 -24.70
C TYR A 560 22.10 -20.36 -23.24
N LYS A 561 22.37 -21.64 -22.97
CA LYS A 561 22.50 -22.19 -21.63
C LYS A 561 23.79 -23.02 -21.56
N PRO A 562 24.79 -22.62 -20.77
CA PRO A 562 25.98 -23.43 -20.55
C PRO A 562 25.65 -24.79 -19.93
N ASP A 563 26.60 -25.72 -20.03
CA ASP A 563 26.54 -26.99 -19.31
C ASP A 563 26.38 -26.78 -17.80
N GLN A 564 25.69 -27.70 -17.11
CA GLN A 564 25.47 -27.60 -15.66
C GLN A 564 26.77 -27.54 -14.85
N ASN A 565 27.88 -28.06 -15.39
CA ASN A 565 29.18 -28.05 -14.74
C ASN A 565 30.05 -26.83 -15.08
N SER A 566 29.57 -25.91 -15.93
CA SER A 566 30.32 -24.73 -16.32
C SER A 566 30.61 -23.82 -15.12
N PRO A 567 31.72 -23.06 -15.14
CA PRO A 567 32.03 -22.10 -14.09
C PRO A 567 30.88 -21.10 -13.84
N GLU A 568 30.20 -20.65 -14.89
CA GLU A 568 29.10 -19.70 -14.84
C GLU A 568 27.88 -20.24 -14.08
N ILE A 569 27.46 -21.47 -14.39
CA ILE A 569 26.28 -22.10 -13.76
C ILE A 569 26.58 -22.47 -12.30
N LYS A 570 27.79 -22.96 -12.01
CA LYS A 570 28.21 -23.21 -10.63
C LYS A 570 28.23 -21.91 -9.83
N TYR A 571 28.81 -20.85 -10.37
CA TYR A 571 28.94 -19.56 -9.69
C TYR A 571 27.59 -18.92 -9.38
N ILE A 572 26.68 -18.83 -10.36
CA ILE A 572 25.36 -18.20 -10.15
C ILE A 572 24.55 -18.94 -9.08
N LYS A 573 24.59 -20.29 -9.09
CA LYS A 573 23.92 -21.11 -8.08
C LYS A 573 24.59 -20.98 -6.71
N GLU A 574 25.91 -21.02 -6.64
CA GLU A 574 26.65 -20.88 -5.39
C GLU A 574 26.37 -19.54 -4.72
N LYS A 575 26.38 -18.43 -5.46
CA LYS A 575 26.05 -17.10 -4.92
C LYS A 575 24.61 -17.06 -4.38
N ARG A 576 23.64 -17.61 -5.12
CA ARG A 576 22.25 -17.67 -4.64
C ARG A 576 22.10 -18.55 -3.41
N LEU A 577 22.75 -19.71 -3.36
CA LEU A 577 22.72 -20.60 -2.19
C LEU A 577 23.38 -19.96 -0.96
N LYS A 578 24.48 -19.22 -1.13
CA LYS A 578 25.10 -18.42 -0.05
C LYS A 578 24.17 -17.32 0.48
N LEU A 579 23.31 -16.78 -0.39
CA LEU A 579 22.27 -15.82 -0.05
C LEU A 579 20.92 -16.50 0.31
N GLY A 580 20.94 -17.80 0.62
CA GLY A 580 19.79 -18.51 1.19
C GLY A 580 18.79 -19.08 0.18
N GLY A 581 18.99 -18.93 -1.14
CA GLY A 581 18.08 -19.47 -2.15
C GLY A 581 17.90 -18.56 -3.37
N PHE A 582 16.92 -18.88 -4.21
CA PHE A 582 16.64 -18.12 -5.44
C PHE A 582 15.60 -17.04 -5.22
N ILE A 583 15.61 -15.99 -6.04
CA ILE A 583 14.59 -14.95 -6.08
C ILE A 583 14.35 -14.50 -7.53
N PRO A 584 13.17 -13.96 -7.87
CA PRO A 584 11.98 -13.89 -7.02
C PRO A 584 11.39 -15.29 -6.79
N GLU A 585 10.77 -15.45 -5.63
CA GLU A 585 10.05 -16.64 -5.21
C GLU A 585 8.94 -16.22 -4.26
N ARG A 586 7.76 -16.81 -4.40
CA ARG A 586 6.62 -16.53 -3.51
C ARG A 586 6.19 -17.82 -2.84
N THR A 587 6.37 -17.90 -1.53
CA THR A 587 6.00 -19.04 -0.69
C THR A 587 5.46 -18.55 0.64
N THR A 588 4.69 -19.39 1.33
CA THR A 588 4.14 -19.08 2.66
C THR A 588 4.17 -20.29 3.58
N TYR A 589 4.66 -20.06 4.80
CA TYR A 589 4.60 -20.98 5.94
C TYR A 589 3.70 -20.41 7.05
N ALA A 590 2.92 -19.37 6.75
CA ALA A 590 2.05 -18.74 7.74
C ALA A 590 0.99 -19.71 8.26
N LYS A 591 0.89 -19.74 9.59
CA LYS A 591 -0.17 -20.47 10.28
C LYS A 591 -1.49 -19.72 10.10
N PRO A 592 -2.57 -20.43 9.74
CA PRO A 592 -3.90 -19.81 9.61
C PRO A 592 -4.36 -19.24 10.95
N ILE A 593 -5.12 -18.15 10.90
CA ILE A 593 -5.86 -17.65 12.06
C ILE A 593 -7.21 -18.37 12.04
N LYS A 594 -7.52 -19.08 13.14
CA LYS A 594 -8.83 -19.73 13.27
C LYS A 594 -9.92 -18.68 13.38
N ALA A 595 -11.06 -18.90 12.73
CA ALA A 595 -12.20 -18.02 12.90
C ALA A 595 -12.62 -17.97 14.38
N PRO A 596 -13.10 -16.81 14.87
CA PRO A 596 -13.59 -16.71 16.23
C PRO A 596 -14.82 -17.63 16.43
N PRO A 597 -15.14 -17.97 17.70
CA PRO A 597 -16.31 -18.78 18.04
C PRO A 597 -17.59 -18.28 17.37
N LYS A 598 -18.49 -19.20 17.01
CA LYS A 598 -19.77 -18.84 16.34
C LYS A 598 -20.61 -17.83 17.13
N ASN A 599 -20.49 -17.86 18.45
CA ASN A 599 -21.23 -17.03 19.38
C ASN A 599 -20.59 -15.66 19.68
N ILE A 600 -19.41 -15.34 19.10
CA ILE A 600 -18.72 -14.07 19.41
C ILE A 600 -19.57 -12.83 19.10
N PHE A 601 -20.53 -12.96 18.18
CA PHE A 601 -21.43 -11.89 17.77
C PHE A 601 -22.90 -12.20 18.07
N ASP A 602 -23.22 -13.08 19.02
CA ASP A 602 -24.63 -13.42 19.33
C ASP A 602 -25.44 -12.20 19.78
N ASN A 603 -24.84 -11.26 20.51
CA ASN A 603 -25.49 -9.99 20.87
C ASN A 603 -25.87 -9.14 19.65
N MET A 604 -25.24 -9.37 18.49
CA MET A 604 -25.59 -8.70 17.24
C MET A 604 -26.73 -9.40 16.49
N LYS A 605 -27.22 -10.55 16.99
CA LYS A 605 -28.35 -11.29 16.42
C LYS A 605 -29.68 -10.98 17.12
N GLU A 606 -29.62 -10.26 18.23
CA GLU A 606 -30.77 -9.88 19.04
C GLU A 606 -31.23 -8.45 18.75
N SER A 607 -32.52 -8.18 18.89
CA SER A 607 -33.11 -6.87 18.69
C SER A 607 -32.55 -5.82 19.64
N THR A 608 -32.26 -4.61 19.14
CA THR A 608 -31.89 -3.46 19.98
C THR A 608 -33.09 -2.80 20.66
N GLY A 609 -34.31 -3.29 20.40
CA GLY A 609 -35.54 -2.71 20.94
C GLY A 609 -35.72 -1.25 20.52
N THR A 610 -35.83 -0.35 21.49
CA THR A 610 -35.97 1.09 21.26
C THR A 610 -34.64 1.80 21.02
N LYS A 611 -33.51 1.16 21.37
CA LYS A 611 -32.18 1.75 21.17
C LYS A 611 -31.84 1.77 19.70
N LYS A 612 -31.16 2.84 19.30
CA LYS A 612 -30.76 3.08 17.91
C LYS A 612 -29.25 3.14 17.82
N MET A 613 -28.69 2.47 16.83
CA MET A 613 -27.28 2.56 16.49
C MET A 613 -27.13 2.51 14.97
N SER A 614 -25.96 2.85 14.47
CA SER A 614 -25.62 2.72 13.06
C SER A 614 -24.87 1.42 12.78
N THR A 615 -24.78 1.02 11.51
CA THR A 615 -23.94 -0.14 11.13
C THR A 615 -22.45 0.11 11.39
N THR A 616 -21.99 1.36 11.39
CA THR A 616 -20.61 1.71 11.82
C THR A 616 -20.42 1.50 13.32
N MET A 617 -21.37 1.94 14.16
CA MET A 617 -21.30 1.66 15.60
C MET A 617 -21.36 0.15 15.90
N ALA A 618 -22.20 -0.60 15.16
CA ALA A 618 -22.25 -2.06 15.26
C ALA A 618 -20.91 -2.71 14.89
N LEU A 619 -20.25 -2.22 13.83
CA LEU A 619 -18.91 -2.67 13.46
C LEU A 619 -17.91 -2.45 14.60
N VAL A 620 -17.85 -1.25 15.18
CA VAL A 620 -16.92 -0.96 16.29
C VAL A 620 -17.17 -1.91 17.46
N ARG A 621 -18.42 -2.14 17.85
CA ARG A 621 -18.77 -3.12 18.91
C ARG A 621 -18.31 -4.54 18.57
N MET A 622 -18.42 -4.95 17.30
CA MET A 622 -17.87 -6.23 16.83
C MET A 622 -16.34 -6.26 16.91
N LEU A 623 -15.65 -5.20 16.51
CA LEU A 623 -14.19 -5.09 16.63
C LEU A 623 -13.74 -5.13 18.10
N THR A 624 -14.45 -4.47 19.01
CA THR A 624 -14.22 -4.56 20.47
C THR A 624 -14.31 -6.00 20.96
N SER A 625 -15.30 -6.76 20.48
CA SER A 625 -15.46 -8.18 20.81
C SER A 625 -14.31 -9.03 20.28
N LEU A 626 -13.81 -8.74 19.07
CA LEU A 626 -12.64 -9.41 18.48
C LEU A 626 -11.33 -9.08 19.21
N LEU A 627 -11.19 -7.87 19.74
CA LEU A 627 -10.04 -7.48 20.58
C LEU A 627 -10.00 -8.24 21.92
N ARG A 628 -11.09 -8.91 22.31
CA ARG A 628 -11.12 -9.82 23.47
C ARG A 628 -10.76 -11.28 23.08
N ASP A 629 -10.78 -11.64 21.80
CA ASP A 629 -10.43 -12.98 21.32
C ASP A 629 -8.92 -13.18 21.20
N LYS A 630 -8.38 -14.19 21.87
CA LYS A 630 -6.94 -14.44 21.93
C LYS A 630 -6.29 -14.84 20.59
N ASN A 631 -7.06 -15.35 19.63
CA ASN A 631 -6.53 -15.75 18.32
C ASN A 631 -6.47 -14.57 17.36
N VAL A 632 -7.40 -13.63 17.49
CA VAL A 632 -7.60 -12.52 16.56
C VAL A 632 -6.98 -11.21 17.07
N ALA A 633 -7.12 -10.91 18.37
CA ALA A 633 -6.82 -9.58 18.92
C ALA A 633 -5.44 -9.04 18.53
N SER A 634 -4.36 -9.81 18.72
CA SER A 634 -3.01 -9.34 18.41
C SER A 634 -2.70 -9.29 16.91
N ARG A 635 -3.55 -9.89 16.07
CA ARG A 635 -3.41 -9.99 14.60
C ARG A 635 -4.19 -8.93 13.85
N MET A 636 -5.16 -8.29 14.49
CA MET A 636 -5.91 -7.19 13.89
C MET A 636 -5.00 -6.00 13.63
N VAL A 637 -5.18 -5.36 12.48
CA VAL A 637 -4.48 -4.13 12.13
C VAL A 637 -5.54 -3.11 11.71
N PRO A 638 -6.11 -2.36 12.68
CA PRO A 638 -6.98 -1.23 12.36
C PRO A 638 -6.17 -0.15 11.67
N ILE A 639 -6.64 0.34 10.52
CA ILE A 639 -5.98 1.35 9.70
C ILE A 639 -6.99 2.48 9.47
N ILE A 640 -6.57 3.72 9.72
CA ILE A 640 -7.43 4.90 9.61
C ILE A 640 -6.62 6.02 8.91
N PRO A 641 -7.24 6.79 7.99
CA PRO A 641 -6.64 7.98 7.41
C PRO A 641 -7.21 9.23 8.09
N ASP A 642 -6.67 9.59 9.25
CA ASP A 642 -7.04 10.72 10.12
C ASP A 642 -8.33 10.50 10.95
N GLU A 643 -9.49 10.42 10.29
CA GLU A 643 -10.81 10.60 10.93
C GLU A 643 -11.31 9.38 11.74
N ALA A 644 -10.69 9.10 12.89
CA ALA A 644 -11.10 7.99 13.75
C ALA A 644 -12.37 8.25 14.59
N ARG A 645 -12.55 9.49 15.08
CA ARG A 645 -13.71 9.89 15.89
C ARG A 645 -15.01 9.81 15.09
N THR A 646 -14.95 10.16 13.80
CA THR A 646 -16.09 10.00 12.88
C THR A 646 -16.62 8.57 12.82
N PHE A 647 -15.75 7.58 13.01
CA PHE A 647 -16.10 6.17 12.98
C PHE A 647 -16.33 5.55 14.36
N GLY A 648 -16.21 6.32 15.45
CA GLY A 648 -16.32 5.80 16.82
C GLY A 648 -15.13 4.94 17.25
N MET A 649 -13.96 5.11 16.63
CA MET A 649 -12.77 4.28 16.86
C MET A 649 -11.85 4.83 17.97
N GLU A 650 -12.16 5.99 18.54
CA GLU A 650 -11.33 6.66 19.55
C GLU A 650 -11.09 5.81 20.81
N GLY A 651 -12.05 4.96 21.19
CA GLY A 651 -11.88 4.01 22.30
C GLY A 651 -10.75 3.00 22.08
N PHE A 652 -10.32 2.78 20.82
CA PHE A 652 -9.19 1.89 20.52
C PHE A 652 -7.84 2.55 20.71
N PHE A 653 -7.75 3.88 20.61
CA PHE A 653 -6.48 4.58 20.81
C PHE A 653 -5.92 4.34 22.19
N GLN A 654 -6.77 4.39 23.22
CA GLN A 654 -6.33 4.12 24.58
C GLN A 654 -6.10 2.63 24.84
N LYS A 655 -6.92 1.76 24.24
CA LYS A 655 -6.91 0.31 24.49
C LYS A 655 -5.73 -0.41 23.84
N ILE A 656 -5.45 -0.11 22.57
CA ILE A 656 -4.46 -0.84 21.77
C ILE A 656 -3.36 0.07 21.19
N GLY A 657 -3.41 1.38 21.45
CA GLY A 657 -2.38 2.34 21.07
C GLY A 657 -2.34 2.66 19.57
N ILE A 658 -1.92 3.88 19.25
CA ILE A 658 -1.52 4.29 17.91
C ILE A 658 -0.03 3.95 17.73
N TYR A 659 0.31 3.30 16.63
CA TYR A 659 1.69 2.98 16.30
C TYR A 659 2.48 4.25 16.01
N ALA A 660 3.49 4.53 16.84
CA ALA A 660 4.47 5.58 16.59
C ALA A 660 5.88 5.03 16.80
N HIS A 661 6.72 5.07 15.76
CA HIS A 661 8.05 4.43 15.79
C HIS A 661 8.98 4.98 16.89
N GLU A 662 8.79 6.24 17.30
CA GLU A 662 9.51 6.88 18.40
C GLU A 662 8.76 6.85 19.74
N GLY A 663 7.48 6.47 19.74
CA GLY A 663 6.56 6.65 20.85
C GLY A 663 6.13 8.12 21.05
N GLN A 664 5.22 8.34 22.00
CA GLN A 664 4.74 9.67 22.36
C GLN A 664 5.83 10.51 23.04
N LYS A 665 6.00 11.76 22.60
CA LYS A 665 7.04 12.68 23.10
C LYS A 665 6.51 13.86 23.94
N TYR A 666 5.21 13.93 24.14
CA TYR A 666 4.52 15.06 24.75
C TYR A 666 3.28 14.56 25.51
N GLU A 667 2.67 15.41 26.33
CA GLU A 667 1.39 15.10 26.99
C GLU A 667 0.22 15.50 26.07
N PRO A 668 -0.70 14.57 25.75
CA PRO A 668 -1.89 14.89 24.96
C PRO A 668 -2.74 15.99 25.58
N GLU A 669 -3.31 16.84 24.74
CA GLU A 669 -4.28 17.86 25.18
C GLU A 669 -5.51 17.23 25.85
N ASP A 670 -5.95 16.07 25.37
CA ASP A 670 -7.10 15.33 25.90
C ASP A 670 -6.73 14.34 27.01
N SER A 671 -5.50 14.37 27.55
CA SER A 671 -4.98 13.40 28.54
C SER A 671 -5.84 13.21 29.80
N ALA A 672 -6.65 14.21 30.15
CA ALA A 672 -7.61 14.12 31.26
C ALA A 672 -8.86 13.28 30.94
N GLN A 673 -9.15 13.00 29.66
CA GLN A 673 -10.31 12.25 29.18
C GLN A 673 -10.02 10.74 29.10
N LEU A 674 -11.05 9.92 29.31
CA LEU A 674 -10.99 8.46 29.21
C LEU A 674 -10.54 7.99 27.82
N SER A 675 -10.96 8.69 26.77
CA SER A 675 -10.67 8.40 25.37
C SER A 675 -9.44 9.16 24.83
N SER A 676 -8.54 9.61 25.71
CA SER A 676 -7.27 10.21 25.28
C SER A 676 -6.50 9.28 24.35
N TYR A 677 -5.85 9.86 23.35
CA TYR A 677 -5.03 9.07 22.45
C TYR A 677 -3.66 8.78 23.08
N ARG A 678 -3.15 7.57 22.81
CA ARG A 678 -1.83 7.13 23.24
C ARG A 678 -1.03 6.64 22.06
N GLU A 679 0.13 7.24 21.85
CA GLU A 679 1.08 6.81 20.84
C GLU A 679 2.20 5.97 21.46
N GLU A 680 2.46 4.79 20.91
CA GLU A 680 3.53 3.93 21.43
C GLU A 680 4.15 3.07 20.33
N LYS A 681 5.38 2.61 20.56
CA LYS A 681 6.10 1.76 19.60
C LYS A 681 5.37 0.44 19.32
N SER A 682 4.70 -0.12 20.33
CA SER A 682 3.92 -1.36 20.22
C SER A 682 2.46 -1.13 19.84
N GLY A 683 2.07 0.11 19.55
CA GLY A 683 0.70 0.50 19.22
C GLY A 683 0.20 -0.29 18.01
N GLN A 684 -1.08 -0.63 18.03
CA GLN A 684 -1.66 -1.55 17.06
C GLN A 684 -2.38 -0.83 15.91
N VAL A 685 -2.95 0.35 16.17
CA VAL A 685 -3.61 1.17 15.15
C VAL A 685 -2.58 1.83 14.25
N LEU A 686 -2.77 1.72 12.94
CA LEU A 686 -2.01 2.49 11.96
C LEU A 686 -2.81 3.74 11.58
N GLU A 687 -2.40 4.86 12.14
CA GLU A 687 -2.93 6.19 11.83
C GLU A 687 -2.05 6.81 10.73
N GLU A 688 -2.61 6.97 9.53
CA GLU A 688 -1.85 7.38 8.34
C GLU A 688 -2.06 8.87 7.99
N GLY A 689 -2.92 9.56 8.73
CA GLY A 689 -3.36 10.92 8.42
C GLY A 689 -4.15 10.98 7.12
N ILE A 690 -4.28 12.17 6.53
CA ILE A 690 -5.06 12.40 5.30
C ILE A 690 -4.31 11.83 4.08
N ASN A 691 -4.31 10.51 3.95
CA ASN A 691 -3.57 9.77 2.94
C ASN A 691 -4.19 8.38 2.68
N GLU A 692 -5.25 8.31 1.87
CA GLU A 692 -5.90 7.04 1.52
C GLU A 692 -4.99 6.10 0.74
N ALA A 693 -4.12 6.64 -0.14
CA ALA A 693 -3.15 5.83 -0.89
C ALA A 693 -2.13 5.16 0.04
N GLY A 694 -1.70 5.88 1.07
CA GLY A 694 -0.84 5.38 2.14
C GLY A 694 -1.52 4.33 3.01
N ALA A 695 -2.74 4.60 3.45
CA ALA A 695 -3.55 3.66 4.21
C ALA A 695 -3.83 2.37 3.44
N MET A 696 -4.13 2.47 2.15
CA MET A 696 -4.27 1.30 1.27
C MET A 696 -2.95 0.54 1.12
N SER A 697 -1.82 1.24 1.04
CA SER A 697 -0.50 0.61 0.97
C SER A 697 -0.15 -0.15 2.26
N SER A 698 -0.46 0.40 3.44
CA SER A 698 -0.40 -0.30 4.73
C SER A 698 -1.33 -1.51 4.76
N TRP A 699 -2.55 -1.38 4.24
CA TRP A 699 -3.52 -2.47 4.15
C TRP A 699 -3.03 -3.61 3.26
N ILE A 700 -2.40 -3.32 2.11
CA ILE A 700 -1.80 -4.32 1.22
C ILE A 700 -0.62 -5.02 1.90
N ALA A 701 0.28 -4.27 2.55
CA ALA A 701 1.44 -4.84 3.26
C ALA A 701 0.99 -5.80 4.38
N ALA A 702 -0.05 -5.42 5.13
CA ALA A 702 -0.65 -6.26 6.15
C ALA A 702 -1.39 -7.47 5.54
N GLY A 703 -2.18 -7.26 4.49
CA GLY A 703 -2.99 -8.30 3.85
C GLY A 703 -2.18 -9.35 3.08
N THR A 704 -0.92 -9.05 2.78
CA THR A 704 0.05 -9.97 2.17
C THR A 704 1.13 -10.44 3.14
N SER A 705 1.02 -10.06 4.43
CA SER A 705 1.97 -10.47 5.46
C SER A 705 2.11 -11.98 5.60
N TYR A 706 1.03 -12.74 5.29
CA TYR A 706 1.07 -14.19 5.30
C TYR A 706 2.11 -14.77 4.34
N THR A 707 2.40 -14.10 3.23
CA THR A 707 3.42 -14.56 2.26
C THR A 707 4.75 -13.84 2.44
N ASN A 708 4.74 -12.54 2.75
CA ASN A 708 5.95 -11.72 2.84
C ASN A 708 6.71 -11.86 4.18
N HIS A 709 5.99 -12.25 5.24
CA HIS A 709 6.55 -12.36 6.60
C HIS A 709 6.19 -13.68 7.29
N ASP A 710 5.52 -14.63 6.61
CA ASP A 710 5.04 -15.90 7.19
C ASP A 710 4.15 -15.73 8.42
N ILE A 711 3.39 -14.63 8.44
CA ILE A 711 2.51 -14.32 9.55
C ILE A 711 1.21 -13.73 9.03
N GLU A 712 0.12 -14.44 9.27
CA GLU A 712 -1.23 -13.96 8.97
C GLU A 712 -1.56 -12.75 9.85
N MET A 713 -2.10 -11.71 9.23
CA MET A 713 -2.53 -10.46 9.86
C MET A 713 -3.88 -10.07 9.26
N ILE A 714 -4.72 -9.39 10.02
CA ILE A 714 -6.11 -9.07 9.66
C ILE A 714 -6.23 -7.56 9.54
N PRO A 715 -5.91 -6.95 8.38
CA PRO A 715 -6.07 -5.52 8.21
C PRO A 715 -7.53 -5.14 8.01
N ILE A 716 -7.92 -4.07 8.68
CA ILE A 716 -9.26 -3.50 8.65
C ILE A 716 -9.08 -2.00 8.42
N TYR A 717 -9.28 -1.58 7.19
CA TYR A 717 -9.10 -0.18 6.78
C TYR A 717 -10.45 0.51 6.70
N LEU A 718 -10.70 1.47 7.60
CA LEU A 718 -11.94 2.26 7.66
C LEU A 718 -11.69 3.64 7.05
N PHE A 719 -12.54 4.06 6.13
CA PHE A 719 -12.43 5.34 5.42
C PHE A 719 -13.80 5.81 4.92
N TYR A 720 -13.93 7.09 4.59
CA TYR A 720 -15.11 7.59 3.87
C TYR A 720 -15.25 6.85 2.53
N SER A 721 -16.30 6.05 2.36
CA SER A 721 -16.52 5.18 1.20
C SER A 721 -16.19 5.79 -0.17
N MET A 722 -16.51 7.08 -0.37
CA MET A 722 -16.17 7.86 -1.56
C MET A 722 -14.67 7.86 -1.91
N PHE A 723 -13.80 7.90 -0.92
CA PHE A 723 -12.34 7.95 -1.08
C PHE A 723 -11.69 6.56 -1.12
N GLY A 724 -12.48 5.51 -1.29
CA GLY A 724 -12.00 4.17 -1.62
C GLY A 724 -11.71 4.01 -3.12
N PHE A 725 -12.46 3.14 -3.79
CA PHE A 725 -12.20 2.78 -5.18
C PHE A 725 -12.16 3.96 -6.17
N GLN A 726 -12.84 5.07 -5.89
CA GLN A 726 -12.76 6.27 -6.74
C GLN A 726 -11.39 6.95 -6.65
N ARG A 727 -10.77 6.98 -5.46
CA ARG A 727 -9.50 7.67 -5.22
C ARG A 727 -8.28 6.76 -5.35
N ILE A 728 -8.40 5.51 -4.91
CA ILE A 728 -7.30 4.53 -4.80
C ILE A 728 -7.59 3.22 -5.55
N GLY A 729 -8.39 3.29 -6.63
CA GLY A 729 -8.81 2.13 -7.41
C GLY A 729 -7.66 1.29 -7.96
N ASP A 730 -6.57 1.92 -8.42
CA ASP A 730 -5.42 1.20 -8.96
C ASP A 730 -4.60 0.48 -7.87
N PHE A 731 -4.53 1.07 -6.66
CA PHE A 731 -4.00 0.36 -5.49
C PHE A 731 -4.88 -0.85 -5.12
N ALA A 732 -6.22 -0.71 -5.20
CA ALA A 732 -7.12 -1.85 -4.97
C ALA A 732 -6.94 -2.97 -5.99
N TRP A 733 -6.70 -2.62 -7.26
CA TRP A 733 -6.34 -3.59 -8.29
C TRP A 733 -4.98 -4.26 -8.01
N ALA A 734 -3.98 -3.49 -7.60
CA ALA A 734 -2.67 -4.03 -7.20
C ALA A 734 -2.78 -4.94 -5.96
N GLY A 735 -3.64 -4.60 -5.00
CA GLY A 735 -3.96 -5.45 -3.83
C GLY A 735 -4.63 -6.76 -4.23
N ALA A 736 -5.52 -6.73 -5.22
CA ALA A 736 -6.13 -7.91 -5.81
C ALA A 736 -5.10 -8.84 -6.45
N ASP A 737 -4.21 -8.30 -7.29
CA ASP A 737 -3.12 -9.05 -7.92
C ASP A 737 -2.13 -9.62 -6.90
N SER A 738 -1.83 -8.85 -5.84
CA SER A 738 -0.97 -9.28 -4.73
C SER A 738 -1.58 -10.40 -3.87
N GLN A 739 -2.86 -10.72 -4.09
CA GLN A 739 -3.65 -11.67 -3.31
C GLN A 739 -3.76 -11.26 -1.83
N SER A 740 -4.02 -9.97 -1.59
CA SER A 740 -4.27 -9.42 -0.25
C SER A 740 -5.52 -10.04 0.38
N ARG A 741 -5.45 -10.25 1.70
CA ARG A 741 -6.54 -10.75 2.54
C ARG A 741 -6.84 -9.73 3.63
N GLY A 742 -8.06 -9.22 3.69
CA GLY A 742 -8.45 -8.21 4.67
C GLY A 742 -9.80 -7.57 4.39
N PHE A 743 -10.13 -6.54 5.17
CA PHE A 743 -11.38 -5.81 5.08
C PHE A 743 -11.13 -4.35 4.71
N LEU A 744 -11.78 -3.89 3.66
CA LEU A 744 -11.99 -2.49 3.33
C LEU A 744 -13.39 -2.10 3.82
N ILE A 745 -13.47 -1.11 4.69
CA ILE A 745 -14.72 -0.64 5.26
C ILE A 745 -15.00 0.76 4.70
N GLY A 746 -15.94 0.82 3.76
CA GLY A 746 -16.47 2.07 3.25
C GLY A 746 -17.45 2.65 4.26
N ALA A 747 -16.93 3.37 5.25
CA ALA A 747 -17.73 4.00 6.27
C ALA A 747 -18.46 5.25 5.73
N THR A 748 -19.45 5.72 6.47
CA THR A 748 -20.30 6.87 6.11
C THR A 748 -20.89 6.77 4.69
N ALA A 749 -21.19 5.55 4.24
CA ALA A 749 -21.67 5.29 2.89
C ALA A 749 -23.13 5.69 2.66
N GLY A 750 -23.49 5.80 1.37
CA GLY A 750 -24.84 6.08 0.90
C GLY A 750 -25.05 7.56 0.55
N ARG A 751 -25.58 7.81 -0.67
CA ARG A 751 -25.69 9.15 -1.25
C ARG A 751 -26.53 10.08 -0.38
N THR A 752 -27.63 9.57 0.17
CA THR A 752 -28.54 10.36 1.01
C THR A 752 -28.19 10.31 2.48
N THR A 753 -27.36 9.35 2.90
CA THR A 753 -27.09 9.05 4.31
C THR A 753 -26.04 9.98 4.91
N LEU A 754 -24.96 10.29 4.18
CA LEU A 754 -23.96 11.30 4.56
C LEU A 754 -24.42 12.71 4.14
N ALA A 755 -25.52 13.15 4.76
CA ALA A 755 -26.39 14.17 4.19
C ALA A 755 -25.77 15.59 4.12
N GLY A 756 -24.99 16.01 5.11
CA GLY A 756 -24.45 17.38 5.19
C GLY A 756 -23.25 17.65 4.27
N GLU A 757 -22.46 16.62 3.96
CA GLU A 757 -21.15 16.77 3.30
C GLU A 757 -21.21 17.08 1.80
N GLY A 758 -22.34 16.76 1.16
CA GLY A 758 -22.61 17.14 -0.23
C GLY A 758 -21.77 16.42 -1.29
N LEU A 759 -21.53 17.14 -2.40
CA LEU A 759 -21.21 16.57 -3.72
C LEU A 759 -20.02 15.60 -3.73
N GLN A 760 -18.92 15.94 -3.05
CA GLN A 760 -17.68 15.17 -3.09
C GLN A 760 -17.57 14.08 -2.03
N HIS A 761 -18.59 13.88 -1.18
CA HIS A 761 -18.57 12.91 -0.08
C HIS A 761 -19.69 11.89 -0.15
N GLN A 762 -20.87 12.33 -0.60
CA GLN A 762 -22.05 11.48 -0.70
C GLN A 762 -21.82 10.37 -1.73
N ASP A 763 -21.53 9.16 -1.28
CA ASP A 763 -21.24 8.02 -2.15
C ASP A 763 -22.50 7.23 -2.50
N GLY A 764 -22.81 7.16 -3.79
CA GLY A 764 -23.83 6.29 -4.34
C GLY A 764 -23.35 5.48 -5.55
N HIS A 765 -22.06 5.14 -5.62
CA HIS A 765 -21.50 4.39 -6.75
C HIS A 765 -20.28 3.49 -6.45
N SER A 766 -19.70 3.52 -5.25
CA SER A 766 -18.54 2.69 -4.89
C SER A 766 -18.73 1.18 -5.12
N HIS A 767 -19.92 0.62 -4.89
CA HIS A 767 -20.21 -0.79 -5.16
C HIS A 767 -20.05 -1.17 -6.63
N LEU A 768 -20.33 -0.25 -7.56
CA LEU A 768 -20.10 -0.50 -8.99
C LEU A 768 -18.60 -0.52 -9.30
N LEU A 769 -17.82 0.37 -8.71
CA LEU A 769 -16.36 0.37 -8.85
C LEU A 769 -15.76 -0.90 -8.24
N ALA A 770 -16.21 -1.30 -7.05
CA ALA A 770 -15.78 -2.54 -6.38
C ALA A 770 -16.10 -3.79 -7.22
N SER A 771 -17.22 -3.79 -7.96
CA SER A 771 -17.65 -4.91 -8.81
C SER A 771 -16.65 -5.26 -9.92
N THR A 772 -15.79 -4.31 -10.29
CA THR A 772 -14.78 -4.47 -11.35
C THR A 772 -13.62 -5.37 -10.93
N ILE A 773 -13.36 -5.51 -9.62
CA ILE A 773 -12.25 -6.30 -9.07
C ILE A 773 -12.72 -7.74 -8.79
N PRO A 774 -12.18 -8.78 -9.48
CA PRO A 774 -12.73 -10.14 -9.43
C PRO A 774 -12.75 -10.80 -8.03
N ASN A 775 -11.71 -10.59 -7.22
CA ASN A 775 -11.57 -11.19 -5.89
C ASN A 775 -11.94 -10.22 -4.73
N CYS A 776 -12.58 -9.09 -5.04
CA CYS A 776 -13.19 -8.20 -4.05
C CYS A 776 -14.63 -8.64 -3.80
N VAL A 777 -14.95 -9.13 -2.59
CA VAL A 777 -16.29 -9.56 -2.19
C VAL A 777 -16.98 -8.40 -1.47
N SER A 778 -18.04 -7.85 -2.07
CA SER A 778 -18.64 -6.58 -1.61
C SER A 778 -20.03 -6.74 -1.01
N TYR A 779 -20.33 -6.07 0.11
CA TYR A 779 -21.64 -6.09 0.78
C TYR A 779 -22.11 -4.70 1.25
N ASP A 780 -23.44 -4.50 1.26
CA ASP A 780 -24.15 -3.30 1.73
C ASP A 780 -25.19 -3.66 2.82
N PRO A 781 -24.76 -4.13 4.00
CA PRO A 781 -25.67 -4.59 5.05
C PRO A 781 -26.51 -3.46 5.64
N THR A 782 -27.79 -3.73 5.90
CA THR A 782 -28.70 -2.83 6.64
C THR A 782 -28.65 -3.10 8.13
N PHE A 783 -28.55 -4.36 8.56
CA PHE A 783 -28.66 -4.70 9.98
C PHE A 783 -27.37 -5.28 10.56
N HIS A 784 -27.15 -5.06 11.86
CA HIS A 784 -25.98 -5.56 12.58
C HIS A 784 -25.81 -7.08 12.53
N TYR A 785 -26.88 -7.89 12.49
CA TYR A 785 -26.76 -9.34 12.32
C TYR A 785 -26.24 -9.72 10.93
N GLU A 786 -26.59 -8.96 9.89
CA GLU A 786 -26.07 -9.18 8.53
C GLU A 786 -24.56 -8.92 8.53
N LEU A 787 -24.15 -7.78 9.09
CA LEU A 787 -22.75 -7.44 9.26
C LEU A 787 -21.99 -8.49 10.08
N ALA A 788 -22.56 -9.00 11.17
CA ALA A 788 -21.98 -10.03 12.01
C ALA A 788 -21.73 -11.34 11.23
N VAL A 789 -22.71 -11.79 10.43
CA VAL A 789 -22.61 -12.98 9.60
C VAL A 789 -21.54 -12.80 8.52
N ILE A 790 -21.57 -11.67 7.79
CA ILE A 790 -20.64 -11.35 6.70
C ILE A 790 -19.20 -11.26 7.21
N PHE A 791 -18.97 -10.50 8.29
CA PHE A 791 -17.63 -10.25 8.82
C PHE A 791 -16.98 -11.53 9.36
N ARG A 792 -17.75 -12.33 10.10
CA ARG A 792 -17.27 -13.62 10.61
C ARG A 792 -16.95 -14.59 9.47
N GLU A 793 -17.76 -14.62 8.42
CA GLU A 793 -17.49 -15.47 7.26
C GLU A 793 -16.26 -15.01 6.49
N GLY A 794 -16.05 -13.69 6.34
CA GLY A 794 -14.83 -13.15 5.75
C GLY A 794 -13.57 -13.58 6.51
N LEU A 795 -13.59 -13.53 7.84
CA LEU A 795 -12.49 -14.01 8.68
C LEU A 795 -12.20 -15.50 8.42
N ARG A 796 -13.25 -16.33 8.34
CA ARG A 796 -13.13 -17.75 8.07
C ARG A 796 -12.57 -18.04 6.67
N ARG A 797 -13.13 -17.43 5.63
CA ARG A 797 -12.70 -17.66 4.24
C ARG A 797 -11.26 -17.24 4.02
N MET A 798 -10.90 -16.03 4.44
CA MET A 798 -9.57 -15.47 4.20
C MET A 798 -8.49 -16.14 5.04
N HIS A 799 -8.68 -16.28 6.36
CA HIS A 799 -7.58 -16.64 7.26
C HIS A 799 -7.61 -18.10 7.73
N GLU A 800 -8.79 -18.73 7.80
CA GLU A 800 -8.89 -20.16 8.15
C GLU A 800 -8.84 -21.05 6.89
N LYS A 801 -9.61 -20.69 5.85
CA LYS A 801 -9.66 -21.42 4.57
C LYS A 801 -8.62 -20.94 3.54
N LYS A 802 -7.91 -19.85 3.83
CA LYS A 802 -6.84 -19.30 2.98
C LYS A 802 -7.31 -18.93 1.57
N GLU A 803 -8.58 -18.53 1.43
CA GLU A 803 -9.10 -18.01 0.16
C GLU A 803 -8.45 -16.65 -0.16
N ASN A 804 -7.99 -16.48 -1.39
CA ASN A 804 -7.32 -15.26 -1.87
C ASN A 804 -8.35 -14.22 -2.34
N VAL A 805 -9.19 -13.81 -1.40
CA VAL A 805 -10.21 -12.76 -1.55
C VAL A 805 -10.00 -11.70 -0.50
N PHE A 806 -10.56 -10.52 -0.72
CA PHE A 806 -10.72 -9.49 0.30
C PHE A 806 -12.15 -8.97 0.29
N TYR A 807 -12.55 -8.35 1.40
CA TYR A 807 -13.92 -7.90 1.60
C TYR A 807 -14.02 -6.38 1.50
N TYR A 808 -15.05 -5.90 0.80
CA TYR A 808 -15.50 -4.51 0.86
C TYR A 808 -16.87 -4.46 1.52
N ILE A 809 -16.99 -3.76 2.65
CA ILE A 809 -18.27 -3.67 3.37
C ILE A 809 -18.59 -2.20 3.60
N THR A 810 -19.73 -1.74 3.13
CA THR A 810 -20.21 -0.39 3.40
C THR A 810 -20.91 -0.32 4.74
N THR A 811 -20.60 0.70 5.53
CA THR A 811 -21.28 0.99 6.80
C THR A 811 -21.74 2.44 6.82
N MET A 812 -22.80 2.71 7.55
CA MET A 812 -23.53 3.97 7.51
C MET A 812 -23.47 4.67 8.86
N ASN A 813 -23.75 5.98 8.88
CA ASN A 813 -23.72 6.82 10.09
C ASN A 813 -25.13 7.22 10.59
N GLU A 814 -26.18 6.57 10.08
CA GLU A 814 -27.55 6.82 10.54
C GLU A 814 -27.93 5.84 11.65
N ASN A 815 -28.41 6.35 12.78
CA ASN A 815 -28.85 5.53 13.91
C ASN A 815 -30.31 5.08 13.74
N TYR A 816 -30.56 3.78 13.81
CA TYR A 816 -31.90 3.18 13.82
C TYR A 816 -31.94 1.89 14.65
N SER A 817 -33.15 1.42 14.93
CA SER A 817 -33.37 0.16 15.64
C SER A 817 -33.01 -1.02 14.73
N HIS A 818 -32.29 -2.00 15.26
CA HIS A 818 -31.99 -3.23 14.56
C HIS A 818 -32.85 -4.38 15.10
N PRO A 819 -33.49 -5.18 14.23
CA PRO A 819 -34.37 -6.28 14.65
C PRO A 819 -33.57 -7.56 14.92
N ASP A 820 -34.23 -8.55 15.53
CA ASP A 820 -33.70 -9.91 15.64
C ASP A 820 -33.40 -10.50 14.25
N ILE A 821 -32.39 -11.36 14.18
CA ILE A 821 -32.18 -12.19 12.99
C ILE A 821 -33.46 -13.04 12.75
N PRO A 822 -33.96 -13.12 11.50
CA PRO A 822 -35.06 -14.02 11.19
C PRO A 822 -34.77 -15.47 11.62
N LYS A 823 -35.78 -16.15 12.19
CA LYS A 823 -35.67 -17.55 12.64
C LYS A 823 -35.54 -18.56 11.48
N ASP A 824 -35.54 -18.09 10.24
CA ASP A 824 -35.33 -18.93 9.06
C ASP A 824 -33.90 -19.48 9.06
N LYS A 825 -33.78 -20.82 8.97
CA LYS A 825 -32.49 -21.51 8.94
C LYS A 825 -31.65 -21.14 7.72
N LEU A 826 -32.28 -20.66 6.64
CA LEU A 826 -31.60 -20.21 5.43
C LEU A 826 -31.21 -18.72 5.47
N CYS A 827 -31.52 -17.98 6.53
CA CYS A 827 -31.24 -16.55 6.61
C CYS A 827 -29.73 -16.25 6.55
N GLU A 828 -28.90 -16.94 7.35
CA GLU A 828 -27.45 -16.73 7.32
C GLU A 828 -26.86 -17.07 5.94
N GLU A 829 -27.34 -18.14 5.30
CA GLU A 829 -26.93 -18.50 3.93
C GLU A 829 -27.36 -17.44 2.91
N GLY A 830 -28.59 -16.94 3.01
CA GLY A 830 -29.10 -15.88 2.14
C GLY A 830 -28.35 -14.55 2.32
N ILE A 831 -27.99 -14.19 3.56
CA ILE A 831 -27.13 -13.02 3.84
C ILE A 831 -25.79 -13.14 3.11
N LEU A 832 -25.17 -14.32 3.12
CA LEU A 832 -23.88 -14.56 2.46
C LEU A 832 -24.01 -14.70 0.93
N LYS A 833 -25.12 -15.24 0.43
CA LYS A 833 -25.37 -15.33 -1.02
C LYS A 833 -25.83 -14.01 -1.64
N GLY A 834 -26.30 -13.07 -0.81
CA GLY A 834 -26.56 -11.68 -1.20
C GLY A 834 -28.01 -11.22 -1.05
N MET A 835 -28.97 -12.10 -0.72
CA MET A 835 -30.34 -11.70 -0.37
C MET A 835 -31.13 -12.74 0.43
N TYR A 836 -32.12 -12.28 1.19
CA TYR A 836 -33.11 -13.13 1.86
C TYR A 836 -34.42 -12.35 2.11
N LYS A 837 -35.53 -13.07 2.29
CA LYS A 837 -36.82 -12.46 2.62
C LYS A 837 -36.84 -12.06 4.08
N ILE A 838 -36.90 -10.76 4.36
CA ILE A 838 -36.91 -10.24 5.73
C ILE A 838 -38.33 -10.16 6.28
N ARG A 839 -39.32 -9.83 5.44
CA ARG A 839 -40.70 -9.62 5.89
C ARG A 839 -41.69 -9.94 4.79
N GLU A 840 -42.84 -10.47 5.18
CA GLU A 840 -43.96 -10.71 4.29
C GLU A 840 -45.23 -10.04 4.82
N PHE A 841 -45.90 -9.30 3.95
CA PHE A 841 -47.19 -8.68 4.16
C PHE A 841 -48.20 -9.42 3.27
N ASN A 842 -49.04 -10.29 3.84
CA ASN A 842 -49.90 -11.23 3.11
C ASN A 842 -51.36 -11.27 3.60
N LYS A 843 -51.90 -10.11 3.98
CA LYS A 843 -53.22 -10.00 4.62
C LYS A 843 -54.38 -10.12 3.63
N TYR A 844 -54.26 -9.58 2.43
CA TYR A 844 -55.36 -9.42 1.48
C TYR A 844 -55.36 -10.45 0.34
N LYS A 845 -54.20 -11.04 0.03
CA LYS A 845 -53.95 -12.09 -0.97
C LYS A 845 -54.56 -11.83 -2.35
N LYS A 846 -54.65 -10.54 -2.75
CA LYS A 846 -55.19 -10.10 -4.05
C LYS A 846 -54.09 -9.65 -5.00
N THR A 847 -53.36 -8.62 -4.61
CA THR A 847 -52.30 -8.00 -5.41
C THR A 847 -51.04 -7.99 -4.59
N LYS A 848 -49.94 -8.48 -5.17
CA LYS A 848 -48.63 -8.57 -4.51
C LYS A 848 -47.59 -7.78 -5.28
N ILE A 849 -46.61 -7.22 -4.58
CA ILE A 849 -45.40 -6.60 -5.15
C ILE A 849 -44.16 -7.05 -4.38
N GLN A 850 -43.04 -7.20 -5.06
CA GLN A 850 -41.76 -7.59 -4.45
C GLN A 850 -40.89 -6.36 -4.25
N PHE A 851 -40.45 -6.10 -3.02
CA PHE A 851 -39.57 -4.99 -2.67
C PHE A 851 -38.18 -5.50 -2.32
N LEU A 852 -37.17 -5.04 -3.05
CA LEU A 852 -35.75 -5.34 -2.80
C LEU A 852 -35.06 -4.06 -2.30
N GLY A 853 -34.39 -4.14 -1.16
CA GLY A 853 -33.64 -2.99 -0.62
C GLY A 853 -32.33 -3.39 0.04
N SER A 854 -31.37 -2.46 0.04
CA SER A 854 -30.08 -2.59 0.74
C SER A 854 -29.79 -1.33 1.56
N GLY A 855 -28.76 -1.39 2.41
CA GLY A 855 -28.28 -0.25 3.18
C GLY A 855 -29.41 0.47 3.95
N THR A 856 -29.37 1.80 4.04
CA THR A 856 -30.40 2.55 4.78
C THR A 856 -31.75 2.60 4.06
N ILE A 857 -31.79 2.39 2.74
CA ILE A 857 -33.01 2.49 1.93
C ILE A 857 -33.92 1.27 2.09
N LEU A 858 -33.41 0.11 2.53
CA LEU A 858 -34.26 -1.02 2.93
C LEU A 858 -35.31 -0.60 3.98
N ARG A 859 -35.00 0.35 4.86
CA ARG A 859 -35.94 0.86 5.86
C ARG A 859 -37.10 1.65 5.23
N GLU A 860 -36.82 2.42 4.18
CA GLU A 860 -37.84 3.13 3.40
C GLU A 860 -38.75 2.13 2.66
N MET A 861 -38.17 1.03 2.15
CA MET A 861 -38.92 -0.07 1.52
C MET A 861 -39.85 -0.80 2.51
N ILE A 862 -39.38 -1.09 3.72
CA ILE A 862 -40.21 -1.69 4.78
C ILE A 862 -41.36 -0.74 5.15
N ALA A 863 -41.07 0.56 5.33
CA ALA A 863 -42.10 1.55 5.64
C ALA A 863 -43.12 1.69 4.50
N GLY A 864 -42.67 1.68 3.24
CA GLY A 864 -43.55 1.71 2.07
C GLY A 864 -44.44 0.48 1.97
N ALA A 865 -43.92 -0.72 2.26
CA ALA A 865 -44.70 -1.96 2.31
C ALA A 865 -45.82 -1.90 3.36
N GLU A 866 -45.54 -1.36 4.54
CA GLU A 866 -46.55 -1.18 5.58
C GLU A 866 -47.67 -0.23 5.14
N ILE A 867 -47.32 0.87 4.46
CA ILE A 867 -48.29 1.83 3.94
C ILE A 867 -49.15 1.19 2.84
N LEU A 868 -48.54 0.47 1.90
CA LEU A 868 -49.25 -0.24 0.83
C LEU A 868 -50.29 -1.22 1.39
N GLN A 869 -49.92 -2.00 2.40
CA GLN A 869 -50.86 -2.93 3.02
C GLN A 869 -51.96 -2.19 3.78
N LYS A 870 -51.62 -1.22 4.63
CA LYS A 870 -52.58 -0.55 5.53
C LYS A 870 -53.57 0.33 4.76
N GLU A 871 -53.10 1.08 3.77
CA GLU A 871 -53.89 2.12 3.11
C GLU A 871 -54.47 1.68 1.76
N TYR A 872 -53.76 0.79 1.03
CA TYR A 872 -54.13 0.43 -0.34
C TYR A 872 -54.51 -1.05 -0.48
N GLN A 873 -54.46 -1.84 0.61
CA GLN A 873 -54.77 -3.27 0.61
C GLN A 873 -53.90 -4.10 -0.35
N ILE A 874 -52.66 -3.64 -0.58
CA ILE A 874 -51.69 -4.30 -1.44
C ILE A 874 -50.69 -5.04 -0.56
N ASP A 875 -50.55 -6.33 -0.83
CA ASP A 875 -49.59 -7.19 -0.15
C ASP A 875 -48.20 -7.08 -0.78
N SER A 876 -47.17 -7.43 -0.02
CA SER A 876 -45.79 -7.37 -0.50
C SER A 876 -44.87 -8.37 0.18
N GLU A 877 -43.79 -8.75 -0.50
CA GLU A 877 -42.64 -9.38 0.17
C GLU A 877 -41.47 -8.42 0.12
N VAL A 878 -40.82 -8.22 1.27
CA VAL A 878 -39.65 -7.36 1.40
C VAL A 878 -38.42 -8.25 1.55
N TRP A 879 -37.44 -8.00 0.69
CA TRP A 879 -36.18 -8.72 0.60
C TRP A 879 -35.04 -7.78 0.99
N SER A 880 -34.25 -8.21 1.98
CA SER A 880 -32.97 -7.57 2.25
C SER A 880 -31.96 -8.09 1.24
N VAL A 881 -31.33 -7.18 0.51
CA VAL A 881 -30.27 -7.48 -0.46
C VAL A 881 -28.95 -7.02 0.12
N THR A 882 -28.23 -7.94 0.74
CA THR A 882 -26.92 -7.68 1.36
C THR A 882 -25.81 -7.51 0.33
N SER A 883 -25.96 -8.06 -0.89
CA SER A 883 -25.00 -7.84 -1.99
C SER A 883 -25.62 -8.06 -3.37
N PHE A 884 -25.84 -6.98 -4.12
CA PHE A 884 -26.18 -7.10 -5.54
C PHE A 884 -25.02 -7.65 -6.40
N ASN A 885 -23.78 -7.35 -6.03
CA ASN A 885 -22.59 -7.80 -6.78
C ASN A 885 -22.40 -9.31 -6.71
N GLU A 886 -22.55 -9.93 -5.53
CA GLU A 886 -22.42 -11.39 -5.38
C GLU A 886 -23.58 -12.12 -6.08
N LEU A 887 -24.80 -11.56 -6.03
CA LEU A 887 -25.94 -12.09 -6.79
C LEU A 887 -25.67 -12.07 -8.30
N ARG A 888 -25.10 -10.97 -8.82
CA ARG A 888 -24.74 -10.90 -10.23
C ARG A 888 -23.65 -11.90 -10.60
N ARG A 889 -22.62 -12.06 -9.78
CA ARG A 889 -21.55 -13.03 -10.03
C ARG A 889 -22.10 -14.45 -10.09
N ASN A 890 -22.96 -14.81 -9.14
CA ASN A 890 -23.65 -16.09 -9.17
C ASN A 890 -24.50 -16.25 -10.45
N GLY A 891 -25.26 -15.21 -10.83
CA GLY A 891 -26.04 -15.22 -12.07
C GLY A 891 -25.19 -15.45 -13.32
N LEU A 892 -24.05 -14.75 -13.44
CA LEU A 892 -23.11 -14.92 -14.55
C LEU A 892 -22.52 -16.34 -14.61
N GLU A 893 -22.15 -16.91 -13.46
CA GLU A 893 -21.60 -18.26 -13.39
C GLU A 893 -22.63 -19.32 -13.82
N ILE A 894 -23.87 -19.16 -13.38
CA ILE A 894 -24.96 -20.07 -13.72
C ILE A 894 -25.37 -19.91 -15.18
N GLU A 895 -25.52 -18.68 -15.67
CA GLU A 895 -25.80 -18.41 -17.10
C GLU A 895 -24.72 -19.02 -17.99
N ARG A 896 -23.44 -18.81 -17.65
CA ARG A 896 -22.32 -19.43 -18.37
C ARG A 896 -22.38 -20.95 -18.33
N TYR A 897 -22.67 -21.55 -17.17
CA TYR A 897 -22.82 -23.00 -17.06
C TYR A 897 -23.94 -23.50 -17.99
N ASN A 898 -25.10 -22.85 -17.97
CA ASN A 898 -26.27 -23.18 -18.78
C ASN A 898 -25.97 -23.10 -20.29
N LEU A 899 -25.35 -22.01 -20.74
CA LEU A 899 -24.93 -21.83 -22.15
C LEU A 899 -23.93 -22.89 -22.63
N LEU A 900 -23.05 -23.36 -21.74
CA LEU A 900 -22.07 -24.42 -22.04
C LEU A 900 -22.64 -25.84 -21.92
N ASN A 901 -23.86 -26.00 -21.41
CA ASN A 901 -24.51 -27.29 -21.21
C ASN A 901 -25.99 -27.25 -21.65
N PRO A 902 -26.27 -26.96 -22.94
CA PRO A 902 -27.64 -26.78 -23.44
C PRO A 902 -28.49 -28.07 -23.40
N ASP A 903 -27.85 -29.23 -23.33
CA ASP A 903 -28.45 -30.57 -23.28
C ASP A 903 -28.69 -31.08 -21.85
N LYS A 904 -28.20 -30.35 -20.83
CA LYS A 904 -28.38 -30.72 -19.42
C LYS A 904 -29.51 -29.96 -18.76
N GLU A 905 -29.89 -30.41 -17.56
CA GLU A 905 -30.80 -29.66 -16.71
C GLU A 905 -30.20 -28.29 -16.38
N GLN A 906 -30.96 -27.24 -16.73
CA GLN A 906 -30.57 -25.86 -16.55
C GLN A 906 -30.61 -25.51 -15.06
N LYS A 907 -29.50 -24.98 -14.55
CA LYS A 907 -29.40 -24.54 -13.16
C LYS A 907 -30.09 -23.19 -12.98
N LYS A 908 -30.61 -22.95 -11.78
CA LYS A 908 -31.16 -21.66 -11.38
C LYS A 908 -30.10 -20.86 -10.64
N SER A 909 -30.02 -19.58 -10.96
CA SER A 909 -29.29 -18.62 -10.14
C SER A 909 -29.97 -18.46 -8.78
N PHE A 910 -29.25 -17.97 -7.78
CA PHE A 910 -29.81 -17.74 -6.46
C PHE A 910 -30.94 -16.70 -6.49
N VAL A 911 -30.86 -15.71 -7.38
CA VAL A 911 -31.94 -14.75 -7.64
C VAL A 911 -33.21 -15.46 -8.12
N GLU A 912 -33.10 -16.42 -9.04
CA GLU A 912 -34.23 -17.23 -9.51
C GLU A 912 -34.77 -18.18 -8.44
N GLU A 913 -33.91 -18.73 -7.58
CA GLU A 913 -34.33 -19.54 -6.44
C GLU A 913 -35.16 -18.73 -5.45
N CYS A 914 -34.74 -17.51 -5.14
CA CYS A 914 -35.45 -16.60 -4.24
C CYS A 914 -36.75 -16.07 -4.85
N LEU A 915 -36.68 -15.55 -6.08
CA LEU A 915 -37.77 -14.76 -6.67
C LEU A 915 -38.62 -15.54 -7.66
N GLY A 916 -38.16 -16.67 -8.20
CA GLY A 916 -38.86 -17.35 -9.30
C GLY A 916 -40.28 -17.79 -8.97
N LYS A 917 -40.56 -18.12 -7.70
CA LYS A 917 -41.87 -18.55 -7.19
C LYS A 917 -42.74 -17.44 -6.60
N THR A 918 -42.24 -16.21 -6.51
CA THR A 918 -43.02 -15.09 -5.94
C THR A 918 -44.10 -14.59 -6.92
N GLU A 919 -45.00 -13.71 -6.47
CA GLU A 919 -46.06 -13.11 -7.29
C GLU A 919 -45.86 -11.59 -7.45
N GLY A 920 -46.24 -11.06 -8.62
CA GLY A 920 -46.25 -9.62 -8.89
C GLY A 920 -44.89 -9.02 -9.27
N PRO A 921 -44.87 -7.75 -9.72
CA PRO A 921 -43.66 -7.09 -10.21
C PRO A 921 -42.64 -6.84 -9.09
N ILE A 922 -41.40 -6.57 -9.49
CA ILE A 922 -40.29 -6.24 -8.60
C ILE A 922 -40.00 -4.73 -8.66
N LEU A 923 -39.88 -4.10 -7.49
CA LEU A 923 -39.35 -2.75 -7.33
C LEU A 923 -38.14 -2.81 -6.39
N ALA A 924 -36.97 -2.42 -6.88
CA ALA A 924 -35.72 -2.37 -6.13
C ALA A 924 -35.34 -0.92 -5.79
N ALA A 925 -34.73 -0.67 -4.63
CA ALA A 925 -34.20 0.63 -4.27
C ALA A 925 -32.96 0.51 -3.37
N SER A 926 -31.96 1.36 -3.57
CA SER A 926 -30.76 1.44 -2.73
C SER A 926 -30.28 2.89 -2.60
N ASP A 927 -29.34 3.17 -1.68
CA ASP A 927 -28.70 4.49 -1.55
C ASP A 927 -27.58 4.72 -2.59
N TYR A 928 -27.61 3.92 -3.67
CA TYR A 928 -26.70 3.93 -4.81
C TYR A 928 -27.50 4.15 -6.10
N MET A 929 -26.82 4.51 -7.18
CA MET A 929 -27.43 4.66 -8.49
C MET A 929 -28.13 3.36 -8.96
N ARG A 930 -29.19 3.50 -9.78
CA ARG A 930 -30.06 2.38 -10.20
C ARG A 930 -29.30 1.17 -10.73
N MET A 931 -28.20 1.43 -11.46
CA MET A 931 -27.32 0.41 -12.02
C MET A 931 -26.83 -0.62 -10.98
N ASN A 932 -26.67 -0.22 -9.70
CA ASN A 932 -26.31 -1.15 -8.63
C ASN A 932 -27.36 -2.26 -8.47
N SER A 933 -28.65 -1.94 -8.53
CA SER A 933 -29.73 -2.92 -8.44
C SER A 933 -30.08 -3.56 -9.79
N ASP A 934 -29.96 -2.81 -10.90
CA ASP A 934 -30.28 -3.31 -12.24
C ASP A 934 -29.37 -4.46 -12.69
N GLN A 935 -28.22 -4.63 -12.03
CA GLN A 935 -27.24 -5.65 -12.36
C GLN A 935 -27.76 -7.10 -12.24
N ILE A 936 -28.84 -7.33 -11.46
CA ILE A 936 -29.48 -8.65 -11.31
C ILE A 936 -30.70 -8.85 -12.23
N ARG A 937 -31.09 -7.82 -13.00
CA ARG A 937 -32.25 -7.84 -13.88
C ARG A 937 -32.28 -9.00 -14.90
N PRO A 938 -31.15 -9.48 -15.46
CA PRO A 938 -31.16 -10.63 -16.36
C PRO A 938 -31.61 -11.94 -15.70
N TYR A 939 -31.55 -12.03 -14.37
CA TYR A 939 -31.81 -13.26 -13.60
C TYR A 939 -33.19 -13.27 -12.93
N VAL A 940 -34.11 -12.41 -13.39
CA VAL A 940 -35.49 -12.40 -12.93
C VAL A 940 -36.45 -12.64 -14.09
N ASN A 941 -37.48 -13.44 -13.87
CA ASN A 941 -38.53 -13.74 -14.85
C ASN A 941 -39.74 -12.80 -14.76
N LYS A 942 -39.64 -11.71 -13.99
CA LYS A 942 -40.71 -10.75 -13.72
C LYS A 942 -40.32 -9.35 -14.17
N SER A 943 -41.31 -8.48 -14.36
CA SER A 943 -41.09 -7.04 -14.57
C SER A 943 -40.27 -6.46 -13.41
N PHE A 944 -39.14 -5.83 -13.73
CA PHE A 944 -38.18 -5.28 -12.78
C PHE A 944 -38.06 -3.77 -12.95
N TYR A 945 -38.30 -3.05 -11.85
CA TYR A 945 -38.22 -1.60 -11.75
C TYR A 945 -37.21 -1.23 -10.67
N SER A 946 -36.49 -0.12 -10.84
CA SER A 946 -35.48 0.33 -9.88
C SER A 946 -35.56 1.83 -9.60
N LEU A 947 -35.32 2.17 -8.33
CA LEU A 947 -35.06 3.50 -7.83
C LEU A 947 -33.62 3.55 -7.33
N GLY A 948 -32.99 4.72 -7.43
CA GLY A 948 -31.60 4.87 -7.07
C GLY A 948 -31.19 6.33 -7.09
N THR A 949 -30.06 6.60 -6.47
CA THR A 949 -29.56 7.94 -6.22
C THR A 949 -28.61 8.41 -7.32
N ASP A 950 -29.07 8.32 -8.57
CA ASP A 950 -28.38 8.82 -9.76
C ASP A 950 -28.23 10.34 -9.69
N GLY A 951 -27.07 10.88 -10.08
CA GLY A 951 -26.76 12.30 -10.03
C GLY A 951 -25.77 12.69 -8.93
N PHE A 952 -25.34 13.95 -8.95
CA PHE A 952 -24.42 14.49 -7.96
C PHE A 952 -25.09 14.70 -6.61
N GLY A 953 -24.34 14.44 -5.54
CA GLY A 953 -24.73 14.76 -4.17
C GLY A 953 -24.92 16.26 -3.95
N ARG A 954 -25.63 16.61 -2.87
CA ARG A 954 -25.88 17.98 -2.40
C ARG A 954 -26.14 17.99 -0.90
N SER A 955 -25.83 19.09 -0.22
CA SER A 955 -26.01 19.21 1.23
C SER A 955 -27.47 19.51 1.57
N ASP A 956 -28.12 18.62 2.32
CA ASP A 956 -29.46 18.82 2.89
C ASP A 956 -29.69 17.81 4.03
N THR A 957 -30.89 17.75 4.60
CA THR A 957 -31.32 16.69 5.51
C THR A 957 -31.50 15.36 4.77
N ARG A 958 -31.26 14.22 5.45
CA ARG A 958 -31.49 12.87 4.89
C ARG A 958 -32.88 12.74 4.24
N LYS A 959 -33.91 13.29 4.90
CA LYS A 959 -35.29 13.28 4.40
C LYS A 959 -35.42 13.99 3.05
N ASN A 960 -34.87 15.21 2.94
CA ASN A 960 -34.94 15.98 1.71
C ASN A 960 -34.08 15.35 0.61
N LEU A 961 -32.93 14.77 0.93
CA LEU A 961 -32.11 14.04 -0.04
C LEU A 961 -32.81 12.80 -0.56
N ARG A 962 -33.43 11.99 0.30
CA ARG A 962 -34.22 10.82 -0.14
C ARG A 962 -35.40 11.22 -1.00
N LYS A 963 -36.06 12.34 -0.68
CA LYS A 963 -37.09 12.94 -1.53
C LYS A 963 -36.53 13.45 -2.87
N PHE A 964 -35.37 14.10 -2.83
CA PHE A 964 -34.69 14.63 -4.01
C PHE A 964 -34.23 13.51 -4.95
N PHE A 965 -33.70 12.41 -4.42
CA PHE A 965 -33.30 11.25 -5.22
C PHE A 965 -34.43 10.25 -5.45
N GLU A 966 -35.64 10.52 -4.94
CA GLU A 966 -36.85 9.72 -5.17
C GLU A 966 -36.77 8.29 -4.62
N VAL A 967 -36.11 8.15 -3.46
CA VAL A 967 -35.89 6.88 -2.75
C VAL A 967 -36.49 6.87 -1.33
N ASP A 968 -37.26 7.89 -0.95
CA ASP A 968 -38.03 7.88 0.31
C ASP A 968 -39.26 6.95 0.21
N LYS A 969 -39.82 6.57 1.37
CA LYS A 969 -41.02 5.73 1.44
C LYS A 969 -42.21 6.28 0.64
N GLU A 970 -42.38 7.60 0.57
CA GLU A 970 -43.46 8.25 -0.18
C GLU A 970 -43.33 8.00 -1.70
N HIS A 971 -42.12 8.11 -2.25
CA HIS A 971 -41.83 7.74 -3.63
C HIS A 971 -41.95 6.22 -3.82
N VAL A 972 -41.44 5.40 -2.90
CA VAL A 972 -41.58 3.93 -2.97
C VAL A 972 -43.05 3.50 -3.08
N VAL A 973 -43.93 4.07 -2.25
CA VAL A 973 -45.39 3.79 -2.31
C VAL A 973 -45.97 4.26 -3.63
N THR A 974 -45.70 5.51 -4.02
CA THR A 974 -46.27 6.11 -5.23
C THR A 974 -45.82 5.38 -6.50
N TYR A 975 -44.54 5.03 -6.59
CA TYR A 975 -43.95 4.30 -7.70
C TYR A 975 -44.41 2.84 -7.68
N GLY A 976 -44.53 2.21 -6.50
CA GLY A 976 -45.11 0.87 -6.37
C GLY A 976 -46.54 0.79 -6.91
N LEU A 977 -47.40 1.76 -6.57
CA LEU A 977 -48.75 1.89 -7.14
C LEU A 977 -48.71 2.17 -8.65
N SER A 978 -47.78 2.98 -9.13
CA SER A 978 -47.61 3.28 -10.56
C SER A 978 -47.17 2.05 -11.35
N VAL A 979 -46.26 1.24 -10.79
CA VAL A 979 -45.82 -0.04 -11.33
C VAL A 979 -47.00 -1.01 -11.41
N LEU A 980 -47.73 -1.20 -10.32
CA LEU A 980 -48.90 -2.08 -10.30
C LEU A 980 -49.98 -1.63 -11.29
N ALA A 981 -50.19 -0.32 -11.44
CA ALA A 981 -51.12 0.22 -12.43
C ALA A 981 -50.63 0.00 -13.87
N LYS A 982 -49.33 0.16 -14.13
CA LYS A 982 -48.72 -0.10 -15.44
C LYS A 982 -48.80 -1.57 -15.84
N GLU A 983 -48.63 -2.48 -14.87
CA GLU A 983 -48.83 -3.93 -15.04
C GLU A 983 -50.31 -4.34 -15.02
N GLN A 984 -51.24 -3.36 -15.00
CA GLN A 984 -52.70 -3.57 -15.02
C GLN A 984 -53.25 -4.39 -13.83
N LEU A 985 -52.53 -4.42 -12.71
CA LEU A 985 -52.94 -5.13 -11.50
C LEU A 985 -53.86 -4.29 -10.60
N ILE A 986 -53.82 -2.95 -10.75
CA ILE A 986 -54.72 -2.00 -10.09
C ILE A 986 -55.08 -0.85 -11.04
N GLY A 987 -56.09 -0.05 -10.71
CA GLY A 987 -56.42 1.16 -11.48
C GLY A 987 -55.44 2.32 -11.24
N SER A 988 -55.14 3.10 -12.28
CA SER A 988 -54.23 4.27 -12.19
C SER A 988 -54.68 5.37 -11.22
N LYS A 989 -55.95 5.35 -10.78
CA LYS A 989 -56.48 6.30 -9.80
C LYS A 989 -55.69 6.27 -8.48
N TYR A 990 -55.27 5.10 -8.02
CA TYR A 990 -54.55 4.95 -6.76
C TYR A 990 -53.16 5.61 -6.82
N ALA A 991 -52.46 5.47 -7.95
CA ALA A 991 -51.19 6.16 -8.18
C ALA A 991 -51.39 7.70 -8.23
N LYS A 992 -52.42 8.19 -8.93
CA LYS A 992 -52.74 9.62 -8.97
C LYS A 992 -53.10 10.19 -7.59
N GLU A 993 -53.86 9.43 -6.80
CA GLU A 993 -54.20 9.78 -5.42
C GLU A 993 -52.95 9.85 -4.54
N ALA A 994 -52.03 8.89 -4.66
CA ALA A 994 -50.75 8.89 -3.93
C ALA A 994 -49.86 10.08 -4.33
N ILE A 995 -49.72 10.38 -5.63
CA ILE A 995 -48.99 11.57 -6.12
C ILE A 995 -49.52 12.84 -5.45
N LYS A 996 -50.86 13.01 -5.41
CA LYS A 996 -51.50 14.15 -4.76
C LYS A 996 -51.32 14.15 -3.24
N LYS A 997 -51.50 12.99 -2.59
CA LYS A 997 -51.40 12.82 -1.13
C LYS A 997 -50.00 13.17 -0.62
N TYR A 998 -48.96 12.64 -1.27
CA TYR A 998 -47.57 12.82 -0.84
C TYR A 998 -46.89 14.04 -1.48
N LYS A 999 -47.61 14.81 -2.31
CA LYS A 999 -47.10 16.00 -3.00
C LYS A 999 -45.84 15.68 -3.80
N ILE A 1000 -45.91 14.61 -4.60
CA ILE A 1000 -44.86 14.22 -5.54
C ILE A 1000 -44.92 15.20 -6.72
N ASP A 1001 -43.80 15.86 -7.00
CA ASP A 1001 -43.69 16.80 -8.10
C ASP A 1001 -43.46 16.03 -9.41
N THR A 1002 -44.46 16.03 -10.29
CA THR A 1002 -44.42 15.32 -11.57
C THR A 1002 -43.63 16.04 -12.65
N ASN A 1003 -43.28 17.32 -12.43
CA ASN A 1003 -42.52 18.14 -13.36
C ASN A 1003 -41.06 18.33 -12.92
N LYS A 1004 -40.69 17.76 -11.78
CA LYS A 1004 -39.34 17.82 -11.24
C LYS A 1004 -38.33 17.25 -12.25
N PRO A 1005 -37.22 17.96 -12.53
CA PRO A 1005 -36.14 17.41 -13.34
C PRO A 1005 -35.56 16.15 -12.71
N MET A 1006 -35.12 15.22 -13.56
CA MET A 1006 -34.38 14.03 -13.12
C MET A 1006 -33.15 14.48 -12.30
N PRO A 1007 -32.81 13.83 -11.17
CA PRO A 1007 -31.71 14.27 -10.29
C PRO A 1007 -30.33 14.49 -10.94
N THR A 1008 -30.09 13.96 -12.15
CA THR A 1008 -28.89 14.22 -12.97
C THR A 1008 -28.91 15.55 -13.73
N LYS A 1009 -30.03 16.28 -13.71
CA LYS A 1009 -30.19 17.59 -14.34
C LYS A 1009 -30.16 18.68 -13.27
N LEU A 1010 -29.50 19.80 -13.60
CA LEU A 1010 -29.42 20.99 -12.75
C LEU A 1010 -30.75 21.71 -12.64
#